data_AF-A0A4D4KPA7-F1
#
_entry.id   AF-A0A4D4KPA7-F1
#
_cell.length_a   1.000
_cell.length_b   1.000
_cell.length_c   1.000
_cell.angle_alpha   90.00
_cell.angle_beta   90.00
_cell.angle_gamma   90.00
#
_symmetry.space_group_name_H-M   'P 1'
#
loop_
_entity.id
_entity.type
_entity.pdbx_description
1 polymer ?
#
loop_
_entity_poly.entity_id
_entity_poly.type
_entity_poly.pdbx_seq_one_letter_code
_entity_poly.pdbx_strand_id
1 'polypeptide(L)'
;MTPAKDDRLVGRSVARREDPRLLSGRGRFVDDIELPGMLHAQFVRSTVAHGTITGIDLTRVRQVPGVVAAFTAADLELGDITARLARPLSEFVPTAMPVLARDRVRYVGEPVAVVIARDPYLAEDGLEAAKVTYAPLPPITCEEQALAPGAPRVHAEAAGNTLVDVGLFATEGIDEIFDRAPCVVHVDVRTGRQNALPLETRGAVAQWDAREEQLVLHTCTQTPHQVRTVASRCLRLDERAVRVIVPDMGGGFGLKCVVGREEIATAAAALRLGRPVKWIEDRKDALSASFLAREQHYTARAAFDTDGRILGLDADVVCDMGAYSCYPFTAGIEPLMASAEMPGVYKVPAYRVRGRAITTNKAPTAPYRGVSRPSYVMAMERLMERAARELRLAPVEIRRRNVITDFPYTGVNNITYDPGSYLESLDLCERAVREAGWYDRQAEATAEGRHIGIGYSCFSERTGYGSAAFAQRKMEVVPGFDLAEVRMDTSGAVTVTTGTVSHGQSHETTMAQIVADTLALDLAKVKLHQGDTDRITYGWGTFASRSIAVGGSAVRLAAGKLGDKLRAIAAAEWGIPRRTPNWTGAGSVGATTRMSHSPTSTWPAPPTSHPICCPRTSSRASPPPPSSTSTTTAPSPMPPTGWWWSCTRAPGRWKSSPTSASRTAVSPSIRRWWRGSAGAASHRASRGRSSSRSPTTPRASRRPPASWTTRCPPHRRSRRW
;
A
#
# COMPACT_ATOMS: atom_id res chain seq x y z
N MET A 1 -14.89 -23.05 -41.60
CA MET A 1 -14.31 -21.88 -40.92
C MET A 1 -14.66 -21.97 -39.45
N THR A 2 -13.76 -22.53 -38.64
CA THR A 2 -13.96 -22.73 -37.19
C THR A 2 -13.98 -21.36 -36.49
N PRO A 3 -14.82 -21.13 -35.47
CA PRO A 3 -14.71 -19.91 -34.66
C PRO A 3 -13.28 -19.77 -34.13
N ALA A 4 -12.71 -18.57 -34.22
CA ALA A 4 -11.42 -18.31 -33.60
C ALA A 4 -11.57 -18.58 -32.08
N LYS A 5 -10.75 -19.48 -31.53
CA LYS A 5 -10.61 -19.59 -30.07
C LYS A 5 -10.21 -18.22 -29.55
N ASP A 6 -10.82 -17.81 -28.44
CA ASP A 6 -10.40 -16.60 -27.74
C ASP A 6 -9.07 -16.88 -27.03
N ASP A 7 -7.98 -16.77 -27.80
CA ASP A 7 -6.62 -17.07 -27.36
C ASP A 7 -6.07 -16.03 -26.36
N ARG A 8 -6.84 -14.98 -26.05
CA ARG A 8 -6.48 -13.91 -25.10
C ARG A 8 -6.03 -14.46 -23.76
N LEU A 9 -4.90 -13.97 -23.27
CA LEU A 9 -4.31 -14.29 -21.98
C LEU A 9 -4.87 -13.38 -20.88
N VAL A 10 -5.15 -12.11 -21.15
CA VAL A 10 -5.77 -11.19 -20.19
C VAL A 10 -7.19 -11.68 -19.89
N GLY A 11 -7.47 -11.95 -18.61
CA GLY A 11 -8.72 -12.56 -18.14
C GLY A 11 -8.62 -14.07 -17.87
N ARG A 12 -7.53 -14.73 -18.24
CA ARG A 12 -7.28 -16.15 -17.92
C ARG A 12 -6.46 -16.32 -16.64
N SER A 13 -6.83 -17.32 -15.85
CA SER A 13 -6.06 -17.82 -14.71
C SER A 13 -4.88 -18.68 -15.19
N VAL A 14 -3.80 -18.02 -15.62
CA VAL A 14 -2.54 -18.70 -15.96
C VAL A 14 -1.75 -19.06 -14.69
N ALA A 15 -0.94 -20.11 -14.74
CA ALA A 15 0.00 -20.44 -13.67
C ALA A 15 1.06 -19.33 -13.52
N ARG A 16 1.49 -19.04 -12.29
CA ARG A 16 2.40 -17.91 -12.03
C ARG A 16 3.83 -18.28 -12.38
N ARG A 17 4.55 -17.32 -12.95
CA ARG A 17 5.90 -17.49 -13.49
C ARG A 17 6.99 -17.38 -12.42
N GLU A 18 6.67 -16.70 -11.33
CA GLU A 18 7.50 -16.63 -10.13
C GLU A 18 7.43 -17.90 -9.25
N ASP A 19 6.37 -18.73 -9.38
CA ASP A 19 6.17 -19.91 -8.52
C ASP A 19 7.32 -20.95 -8.58
N PRO A 20 7.89 -21.32 -9.75
CA PRO A 20 8.93 -22.35 -9.83
C PRO A 20 10.25 -22.02 -9.11
N ARG A 21 10.48 -20.76 -8.77
CA ARG A 21 11.62 -20.32 -7.94
C ARG A 21 11.21 -20.18 -6.47
N LEU A 22 10.04 -19.59 -6.19
CA LEU A 22 9.54 -19.41 -4.82
C LEU A 22 9.24 -20.74 -4.12
N LEU A 23 8.60 -21.69 -4.81
CA LEU A 23 8.21 -23.00 -4.26
C LEU A 23 9.39 -23.97 -4.07
N SER A 24 10.56 -23.65 -4.61
CA SER A 24 11.74 -24.53 -4.60
C SER A 24 12.89 -23.99 -3.75
N GLY A 25 12.66 -23.00 -2.88
CA GLY A 25 13.73 -22.34 -2.12
C GLY A 25 14.77 -21.61 -2.99
N ARG A 26 14.39 -21.16 -4.19
CA ARG A 26 15.21 -20.36 -5.11
C ARG A 26 14.67 -18.95 -5.33
N GLY A 27 13.75 -18.51 -4.46
CA GLY A 27 13.54 -17.08 -4.24
C GLY A 27 14.82 -16.46 -3.67
N ARG A 28 14.97 -15.15 -3.82
CA ARG A 28 16.09 -14.42 -3.23
C ARG A 28 15.57 -13.18 -2.55
N PHE A 29 15.35 -13.23 -1.26
CA PHE A 29 14.97 -12.12 -0.39
C PHE A 29 16.20 -11.31 0.03
N VAL A 30 16.03 -10.26 0.84
CA VAL A 30 17.17 -9.42 1.25
C VAL A 30 18.15 -10.18 2.14
N ASP A 31 17.67 -11.05 3.04
CA ASP A 31 18.55 -11.83 3.92
C ASP A 31 19.29 -12.95 3.17
N ASP A 32 18.79 -13.42 2.02
CA ASP A 32 19.50 -14.40 1.17
C ASP A 32 20.72 -13.79 0.45
N ILE A 33 21.01 -12.50 0.64
CA ILE A 33 22.14 -11.80 0.02
C ILE A 33 23.36 -11.92 0.92
N GLU A 34 24.35 -12.67 0.43
CA GLU A 34 25.69 -12.77 1.01
C GLU A 34 26.72 -12.07 0.11
N LEU A 35 27.66 -11.33 0.73
CA LEU A 35 28.70 -10.57 0.05
C LEU A 35 30.07 -10.78 0.72
N PRO A 36 31.19 -10.78 -0.02
CA PRO A 36 32.52 -10.99 0.57
C PRO A 36 32.85 -9.95 1.65
N GLY A 37 33.23 -10.43 2.84
CA GLY A 37 33.61 -9.56 3.96
C GLY A 37 32.47 -8.71 4.53
N MET A 38 31.21 -9.10 4.29
CA MET A 38 30.03 -8.46 4.85
C MET A 38 30.05 -8.42 6.39
N LEU A 39 29.37 -7.42 6.94
CA LEU A 39 29.16 -7.19 8.36
C LEU A 39 27.66 -7.13 8.66
N HIS A 40 27.28 -7.35 9.91
CA HIS A 40 25.89 -7.29 10.36
C HIS A 40 25.69 -6.09 11.26
N ALA A 41 24.62 -5.34 11.00
CA ALA A 41 24.23 -4.14 11.72
C ALA A 41 22.98 -4.39 12.56
N GLN A 42 22.95 -3.85 13.77
CA GLN A 42 21.78 -3.84 14.63
C GLN A 42 21.69 -2.55 15.44
N PHE A 43 20.47 -2.12 15.81
CA PHE A 43 20.22 -0.78 16.36
C PHE A 43 20.08 -0.75 17.87
N VAL A 44 20.84 0.13 18.53
CA VAL A 44 20.56 0.51 19.92
C VAL A 44 19.33 1.40 19.91
N ARG A 45 18.27 0.98 20.60
CA ARG A 45 16.96 1.63 20.59
C ARG A 45 16.58 2.24 21.93
N SER A 46 15.73 3.28 21.88
CA SER A 46 15.23 3.96 23.06
C SER A 46 14.35 3.06 23.92
N THR A 47 14.64 3.02 25.21
CA THR A 47 13.83 2.32 26.23
C THR A 47 12.79 3.23 26.89
N VAL A 48 12.76 4.52 26.54
CA VAL A 48 11.80 5.51 27.07
C VAL A 48 11.00 6.16 25.96
N ALA A 49 9.73 6.44 26.23
CA ALA A 49 8.80 7.03 25.26
C ALA A 49 9.13 8.49 24.94
N HIS A 50 9.66 9.25 25.89
CA HIS A 50 10.04 10.65 25.70
C HIS A 50 11.18 11.01 26.65
N GLY A 51 12.22 11.70 26.16
CA GLY A 51 13.32 12.13 27.00
C GLY A 51 14.44 12.85 26.24
N THR A 52 15.22 13.64 26.96
CA THR A 52 16.51 14.16 26.47
C THR A 52 17.57 13.09 26.62
N ILE A 53 18.38 12.84 25.59
CA ILE A 53 19.54 11.96 25.68
C ILE A 53 20.64 12.72 26.43
N THR A 54 21.08 12.21 27.59
CA THR A 54 22.15 12.83 28.39
C THR A 54 23.50 12.17 28.20
N GLY A 55 23.55 10.98 27.59
CA GLY A 55 24.79 10.33 27.17
C GLY A 55 24.55 9.00 26.46
N ILE A 56 25.42 8.70 25.49
CA ILE A 56 25.48 7.41 24.79
C ILE A 56 26.90 6.86 24.98
N ASP A 57 27.06 5.83 25.80
CA ASP A 57 28.33 5.14 26.02
C ASP A 57 28.38 3.84 25.20
N LEU A 58 29.24 3.85 24.18
CA LEU A 58 29.54 2.72 23.30
C LEU A 58 30.94 2.13 23.56
N THR A 59 31.58 2.47 24.69
CA THR A 59 32.96 2.04 24.99
C THR A 59 33.02 0.52 25.17
N ARG A 60 32.08 -0.05 25.94
CA ARG A 60 31.99 -1.51 26.13
C ARG A 60 31.58 -2.23 24.86
N VAL A 61 30.69 -1.65 24.05
CA VAL A 61 30.27 -2.19 22.74
C VAL A 61 31.50 -2.44 21.85
N ARG A 62 32.41 -1.47 21.78
CA ARG A 62 33.65 -1.57 20.99
C ARG A 62 34.70 -2.54 21.57
N GLN A 63 34.47 -3.07 22.78
CA GLN A 63 35.31 -4.08 23.42
C GLN A 63 34.75 -5.50 23.28
N VAL A 64 33.51 -5.68 22.81
CA VAL A 64 32.93 -7.00 22.54
C VAL A 64 33.69 -7.67 21.39
N PRO A 65 34.27 -8.88 21.58
CA PRO A 65 35.05 -9.54 20.55
C PRO A 65 34.25 -9.75 19.25
N GLY A 66 34.73 -9.19 18.14
CA GLY A 66 34.10 -9.32 16.83
C GLY A 66 33.03 -8.27 16.51
N VAL A 67 32.69 -7.37 17.44
CA VAL A 67 32.18 -6.04 17.06
C VAL A 67 33.30 -5.30 16.32
N VAL A 68 32.95 -4.65 15.21
CA VAL A 68 33.87 -3.93 14.31
C VAL A 68 33.73 -2.43 14.50
N ALA A 69 32.52 -1.93 14.69
CA ALA A 69 32.26 -0.53 14.95
C ALA A 69 30.94 -0.33 15.70
N ALA A 70 30.79 0.84 16.31
CA ALA A 70 29.51 1.32 16.81
C ALA A 70 29.45 2.83 16.58
N PHE A 71 28.34 3.32 16.04
CA PHE A 71 28.18 4.69 15.55
C PHE A 71 26.91 5.34 16.11
N THR A 72 27.05 6.56 16.61
CA THR A 72 25.97 7.47 16.95
C THR A 72 25.60 8.33 15.74
N ALA A 73 24.57 9.16 15.88
CA ALA A 73 24.22 10.19 14.90
C ALA A 73 25.38 11.16 14.58
N ALA A 74 26.26 11.44 15.54
CA ALA A 74 27.40 12.34 15.35
C ALA A 74 28.54 11.70 14.54
N ASP A 75 28.69 10.37 14.59
CA ASP A 75 29.75 9.65 13.87
C ASP A 75 29.46 9.49 12.36
N LEU A 76 28.21 9.69 11.93
CA LEU A 76 27.74 9.47 10.55
C LEU A 76 27.27 10.74 9.82
N GLU A 77 27.14 11.88 10.52
CA GLU A 77 26.80 13.21 9.96
C GLU A 77 25.57 13.28 9.03
N LEU A 78 24.59 12.41 9.25
CA LEU A 78 23.46 12.20 8.34
C LEU A 78 22.47 13.36 8.31
N GLY A 79 21.98 13.68 7.12
CA GLY A 79 20.82 14.55 6.93
C GLY A 79 19.50 13.88 7.35
N ASP A 80 18.52 14.68 7.77
CA ASP A 80 17.23 14.20 8.26
C ASP A 80 16.25 13.87 7.12
N ILE A 81 15.38 12.90 7.37
CA ILE A 81 14.26 12.59 6.48
C ILE A 81 13.13 13.58 6.80
N THR A 82 12.77 14.44 5.84
CA THR A 82 11.67 15.40 6.00
C THR A 82 10.66 15.22 4.88
N ALA A 83 9.42 14.89 5.23
CA ALA A 83 8.30 14.77 4.29
C ALA A 83 7.49 16.08 4.29
N ARG A 84 7.02 16.53 3.12
CA ARG A 84 6.46 17.89 2.93
C ARG A 84 5.17 17.90 2.12
N LEU A 85 4.26 18.79 2.51
CA LEU A 85 3.09 19.21 1.72
C LEU A 85 3.26 20.68 1.34
N ALA A 86 2.83 21.03 0.13
CA ALA A 86 2.66 22.40 -0.36
C ALA A 86 1.38 23.04 0.22
N ARG A 87 1.30 23.08 1.56
CA ARG A 87 0.24 23.70 2.37
C ARG A 87 0.84 24.81 3.25
N PRO A 88 0.06 25.82 3.65
CA PRO A 88 0.52 26.83 4.60
C PRO A 88 0.83 26.19 5.96
N LEU A 89 1.72 26.82 6.74
CA LEU A 89 2.12 26.32 8.07
C LEU A 89 0.97 26.27 9.09
N SER A 90 -0.13 27.00 8.82
CA SER A 90 -1.38 26.91 9.59
C SER A 90 -2.16 25.61 9.37
N GLU A 91 -1.93 24.92 8.26
CA GLU A 91 -2.59 23.64 7.90
C GLU A 91 -1.66 22.43 8.02
N PHE A 92 -0.34 22.61 7.83
CA PHE A 92 0.65 21.53 7.89
C PHE A 92 1.98 22.00 8.47
N VAL A 93 2.45 21.30 9.50
CA VAL A 93 3.77 21.53 10.12
C VAL A 93 4.75 20.43 9.67
N PRO A 94 5.75 20.73 8.81
CA PRO A 94 6.79 19.77 8.48
C PRO A 94 7.70 19.53 9.68
N THR A 95 7.91 18.27 10.03
CA THR A 95 8.84 17.85 11.10
C THR A 95 9.98 17.02 10.53
N ALA A 96 11.20 17.24 11.03
CA ALA A 96 12.38 16.47 10.64
C ALA A 96 12.43 15.14 11.41
N MET A 97 12.59 14.03 10.70
CA MET A 97 12.81 12.71 11.28
C MET A 97 14.31 12.36 11.20
N PRO A 98 15.04 12.40 12.32
CA PRO A 98 16.46 12.06 12.33
C PRO A 98 16.66 10.56 12.12
N VAL A 99 17.68 10.20 11.33
CA VAL A 99 18.01 8.79 11.02
C VAL A 99 18.40 8.03 12.29
N LEU A 100 19.23 8.64 13.13
CA LEU A 100 19.52 8.25 14.51
C LEU A 100 19.20 9.44 15.40
N ALA A 101 18.51 9.23 16.53
CA ALA A 101 18.19 10.30 17.46
C ALA A 101 19.46 10.94 18.06
N ARG A 102 19.47 12.28 18.14
CA ARG A 102 20.60 13.09 18.61
C ARG A 102 20.41 13.54 20.05
N ASP A 103 19.60 14.58 20.23
CA ASP A 103 19.35 15.29 21.47
C ASP A 103 18.15 14.75 22.26
N ARG A 104 17.15 14.18 21.57
CA ARG A 104 15.91 13.69 22.18
C ARG A 104 15.39 12.42 21.51
N VAL A 105 14.81 11.55 22.32
CA VAL A 105 13.99 10.42 21.90
C VAL A 105 12.52 10.78 22.06
N ARG A 106 11.70 10.39 21.08
CA ARG A 106 10.27 10.69 20.98
C ARG A 106 9.38 9.45 20.97
N TYR A 107 9.93 8.23 20.96
CA TYR A 107 9.15 7.01 21.18
C TYR A 107 10.04 5.83 21.65
N VAL A 108 9.44 4.84 22.30
CA VAL A 108 10.12 3.57 22.63
C VAL A 108 10.43 2.83 21.33
N GLY A 109 11.67 2.40 21.15
CA GLY A 109 12.14 1.78 19.89
C GLY A 109 12.87 2.73 18.95
N GLU A 110 12.94 4.04 19.25
CA GLU A 110 13.67 4.99 18.41
C GLU A 110 15.17 4.66 18.34
N PRO A 111 15.79 4.48 17.16
CA PRO A 111 17.21 4.16 17.07
C PRO A 111 18.06 5.37 17.47
N VAL A 112 19.02 5.16 18.38
CA VAL A 112 19.96 6.19 18.88
C VAL A 112 21.41 5.95 18.41
N ALA A 113 21.75 4.69 18.16
CA ALA A 113 23.05 4.27 17.63
C ALA A 113 22.89 2.96 16.83
N VAL A 114 23.92 2.62 16.04
CA VAL A 114 24.03 1.35 15.31
C VAL A 114 25.32 0.64 15.69
N VAL A 115 25.23 -0.66 15.94
CA VAL A 115 26.34 -1.58 16.22
C VAL A 115 26.61 -2.42 14.99
N ILE A 116 27.87 -2.57 14.61
CA ILE A 116 28.32 -3.32 13.43
C ILE A 116 29.28 -4.43 13.86
N ALA A 117 28.94 -5.69 13.59
CA ALA A 117 29.73 -6.86 13.98
C ALA A 117 29.97 -7.84 12.81
N ARG A 118 30.81 -8.86 13.03
CA ARG A 118 31.18 -9.85 12.01
C ARG A 118 30.06 -10.83 11.65
N ASP A 119 29.09 -11.02 12.53
CA ASP A 119 27.92 -11.89 12.38
C ASP A 119 26.76 -11.28 13.19
N PRO A 120 25.50 -11.73 13.02
CA PRO A 120 24.36 -11.09 13.66
C PRO A 120 24.26 -11.37 15.16
N TYR A 121 24.85 -12.46 15.68
CA TYR A 121 24.83 -12.77 17.12
C TYR A 121 25.73 -11.80 17.88
N LEU A 122 26.92 -11.53 17.36
CA LEU A 122 27.85 -10.55 17.94
C LEU A 122 27.33 -9.09 17.84
N ALA A 123 26.41 -8.81 16.92
CA ALA A 123 25.72 -7.51 16.87
C ALA A 123 24.75 -7.35 18.05
N GLU A 124 24.00 -8.40 18.40
CA GLU A 124 23.12 -8.44 19.59
C GLU A 124 23.93 -8.40 20.90
N ASP A 125 25.02 -9.16 21.02
CA ASP A 125 25.94 -9.06 22.17
C ASP A 125 26.48 -7.62 22.35
N GLY A 126 26.76 -6.94 21.24
CA GLY A 126 27.13 -5.54 21.21
C GLY A 126 25.99 -4.58 21.60
N LEU A 127 24.72 -4.91 21.35
CA LEU A 127 23.58 -4.12 21.83
C LEU A 127 23.47 -4.14 23.36
N GLU A 128 23.57 -5.33 23.96
CA GLU A 128 23.45 -5.51 25.42
C GLU A 128 24.61 -4.82 26.18
N ALA A 129 25.75 -4.60 25.51
CA ALA A 129 26.86 -3.81 26.04
C ALA A 129 26.66 -2.28 25.93
N ALA A 130 25.65 -1.79 25.21
CA ALA A 130 25.41 -0.38 24.98
C ALA A 130 24.68 0.28 26.16
N LYS A 131 25.17 1.44 26.61
CA LYS A 131 24.53 2.19 27.71
C LYS A 131 24.07 3.57 27.24
N VAL A 132 22.76 3.78 27.28
CA VAL A 132 22.14 5.08 26.98
C VAL A 132 21.52 5.65 28.24
N THR A 133 21.79 6.91 28.53
CA THR A 133 21.23 7.64 29.69
C THR A 133 20.28 8.71 29.19
N TYR A 134 19.11 8.80 29.84
CA TYR A 134 18.05 9.74 29.50
C TYR A 134 17.71 10.61 30.71
N ALA A 135 17.29 11.85 30.46
CA ALA A 135 16.41 12.60 31.35
C ALA A 135 14.97 12.43 30.83
N PRO A 136 14.13 11.57 31.45
CA PRO A 136 12.80 11.29 30.94
C PRO A 136 11.89 12.51 30.99
N LEU A 137 11.02 12.62 29.99
CA LEU A 137 9.98 13.65 29.91
C LEU A 137 8.60 12.96 29.93
N PRO A 138 7.52 13.64 30.38
CA PRO A 138 6.18 13.08 30.29
C PRO A 138 5.83 12.74 28.82
N PRO A 139 5.45 11.49 28.51
CA PRO A 139 5.04 11.10 27.17
C PRO A 139 3.55 11.37 26.94
N ILE A 140 3.20 11.64 25.69
CA ILE A 140 1.84 11.68 25.18
C ILE A 140 1.51 10.34 24.52
N THR A 141 0.45 9.67 24.96
CA THR A 141 0.08 8.31 24.50
C THR A 141 -1.31 8.20 23.88
N CYS A 142 -2.09 9.29 23.80
CA CYS A 142 -3.42 9.30 23.19
C CYS A 142 -3.83 10.70 22.69
N GLU A 143 -4.96 10.76 21.98
CA GLU A 143 -5.54 11.99 21.42
C GLU A 143 -5.89 13.03 22.49
N GLU A 144 -6.46 12.59 23.61
CA GLU A 144 -6.91 13.46 24.69
C GLU A 144 -5.74 14.16 25.39
N GLN A 145 -4.59 13.48 25.47
CA GLN A 145 -3.34 14.05 25.99
C GLN A 145 -2.67 14.98 24.97
N ALA A 146 -2.68 14.62 23.69
CA ALA A 146 -2.05 15.43 22.64
C ALA A 146 -2.72 16.80 22.49
N LEU A 147 -4.06 16.80 22.52
CA LEU A 147 -4.91 17.97 22.30
C LEU A 147 -5.24 18.74 23.59
N ALA A 148 -4.78 18.30 24.76
CA ALA A 148 -5.04 18.97 26.02
C ALA A 148 -4.41 20.39 26.07
N PRO A 149 -5.09 21.38 26.67
CA PRO A 149 -4.49 22.69 26.92
C PRO A 149 -3.21 22.58 27.74
N GLY A 150 -2.11 23.15 27.24
CA GLY A 150 -0.80 23.08 27.92
C GLY A 150 -0.09 21.73 27.84
N ALA A 151 -0.54 20.80 26.99
CA ALA A 151 0.16 19.54 26.75
C ALA A 151 1.66 19.75 26.41
N PRO A 152 2.57 18.89 26.91
CA PRO A 152 3.97 18.88 26.47
C PRO A 152 4.06 18.79 24.96
N ARG A 153 5.04 19.45 24.33
CA ARG A 153 5.21 19.38 22.87
C ARG A 153 6.15 18.24 22.48
N VAL A 154 5.71 17.36 21.57
CA VAL A 154 6.56 16.34 20.94
C VAL A 154 7.56 16.99 19.96
N HIS A 155 7.14 18.07 19.30
CA HIS A 155 7.95 18.92 18.41
C HIS A 155 7.73 20.39 18.77
N ALA A 156 8.79 21.20 18.80
CA ALA A 156 8.69 22.59 19.25
C ALA A 156 7.82 23.43 18.30
N GLU A 157 7.94 23.14 16.99
CA GLU A 157 7.24 23.73 15.86
C GLU A 157 5.76 23.31 15.77
N ALA A 158 5.37 22.14 16.29
CA ALA A 158 4.01 21.62 16.21
C ALA A 158 3.16 22.10 17.41
N ALA A 159 2.56 23.28 17.28
CA ALA A 159 1.61 23.79 18.25
C ALA A 159 0.44 22.81 18.47
N GLY A 160 0.02 22.62 19.72
CA GLY A 160 -1.08 21.69 20.08
C GLY A 160 -0.85 20.24 19.64
N ASN A 161 0.41 19.82 19.47
CA ASN A 161 0.79 18.49 18.97
C ASN A 161 0.06 18.08 17.67
N THR A 162 -0.25 19.05 16.81
CA THR A 162 -1.01 18.83 15.58
C THR A 162 -0.10 19.11 14.38
N LEU A 163 0.07 18.11 13.51
CA LEU A 163 0.90 18.17 12.29
C LEU A 163 0.09 18.53 11.04
N VAL A 164 -1.21 18.21 11.03
CA VAL A 164 -2.18 18.60 9.99
C VAL A 164 -3.46 19.02 10.67
N ASP A 165 -4.05 20.14 10.25
CA ASP A 165 -5.41 20.54 10.65
C ASP A 165 -6.10 21.22 9.45
N VAL A 166 -7.11 20.57 8.87
CA VAL A 166 -7.79 21.06 7.67
C VAL A 166 -9.30 20.84 7.76
N GLY A 167 -10.06 21.94 7.70
CA GLY A 167 -11.50 21.90 7.43
C GLY A 167 -11.78 21.86 5.92
N LEU A 168 -12.69 20.99 5.48
CA LEU A 168 -13.04 20.82 4.06
C LEU A 168 -14.56 20.72 3.85
N PHE A 169 -14.98 21.04 2.62
CA PHE A 169 -16.31 20.84 2.03
C PHE A 169 -17.51 21.54 2.69
N ALA A 170 -17.33 22.14 3.87
CA ALA A 170 -18.33 22.80 4.71
C ALA A 170 -19.44 23.50 3.90
N THR A 171 -20.51 22.76 3.64
CA THR A 171 -21.59 23.21 2.76
C THR A 171 -22.39 24.32 3.46
N GLU A 172 -22.72 25.38 2.73
CA GLU A 172 -23.55 26.46 3.25
C GLU A 172 -24.94 25.92 3.66
N GLY A 173 -25.45 26.38 4.80
CA GLY A 173 -26.73 25.91 5.35
C GLY A 173 -26.70 24.51 6.01
N ILE A 174 -25.52 23.92 6.27
CA ILE A 174 -25.44 22.54 6.78
C ILE A 174 -25.99 22.38 8.20
N ASP A 175 -25.85 23.38 9.07
CA ASP A 175 -26.38 23.26 10.44
C ASP A 175 -27.91 23.32 10.44
N GLU A 176 -28.52 24.15 9.58
CA GLU A 176 -29.97 24.20 9.36
C GLU A 176 -30.52 22.89 8.76
N ILE A 177 -29.72 22.14 8.00
CA ILE A 177 -30.08 20.78 7.57
C ILE A 177 -30.16 19.85 8.78
N PHE A 178 -29.20 19.89 9.70
CA PHE A 178 -29.21 19.05 10.90
C PHE A 178 -30.32 19.43 11.88
N ASP A 179 -30.61 20.73 12.05
CA ASP A 179 -31.68 21.22 12.95
C ASP A 179 -33.09 20.86 12.46
N ARG A 180 -33.27 20.64 11.15
CA ARG A 180 -34.57 20.35 10.52
C ARG A 180 -34.76 18.91 10.07
N ALA A 181 -33.72 18.07 10.16
CA ALA A 181 -33.77 16.70 9.66
C ALA A 181 -34.72 15.80 10.48
N PRO A 182 -35.63 15.05 9.84
CA PRO A 182 -36.50 14.08 10.53
C PRO A 182 -35.76 13.02 11.36
N CYS A 183 -34.54 12.66 10.96
CA CYS A 183 -33.68 11.73 11.68
C CYS A 183 -32.22 12.21 11.62
N VAL A 184 -31.56 12.28 12.78
CA VAL A 184 -30.11 12.50 12.88
C VAL A 184 -29.51 11.37 13.70
N VAL A 185 -28.52 10.69 13.14
CA VAL A 185 -27.77 9.63 13.84
C VAL A 185 -26.32 10.01 13.99
N HIS A 186 -25.74 9.65 15.14
CA HIS A 186 -24.35 9.91 15.49
C HIS A 186 -23.58 8.60 15.63
N VAL A 187 -22.28 8.62 15.33
CA VAL A 187 -21.32 7.56 15.63
C VAL A 187 -20.04 8.16 16.24
N ASP A 188 -19.53 7.48 17.26
CA ASP A 188 -18.15 7.57 17.73
C ASP A 188 -17.49 6.24 17.31
N VAL A 189 -16.41 6.33 16.53
CA VAL A 189 -15.73 5.16 15.96
C VAL A 189 -14.23 5.33 16.13
N ARG A 190 -13.62 4.42 16.90
CA ARG A 190 -12.18 4.35 17.12
C ARG A 190 -11.60 3.07 16.52
N THR A 191 -10.46 3.19 15.86
CA THR A 191 -9.61 2.06 15.45
C THR A 191 -8.33 2.07 16.26
N GLY A 192 -8.01 0.94 16.89
CA GLY A 192 -6.72 0.74 17.55
C GLY A 192 -5.57 0.71 16.54
N ARG A 193 -4.37 1.06 17.00
CA ARG A 193 -3.13 1.04 16.20
C ARG A 193 -2.83 -0.37 15.69
N GLN A 194 -2.44 -0.47 14.42
CA GLN A 194 -2.23 -1.74 13.71
C GLN A 194 -0.83 -1.85 13.12
N ASN A 195 -0.40 -3.08 12.86
CA ASN A 195 0.80 -3.40 12.13
C ASN A 195 0.42 -4.12 10.82
N ALA A 196 1.07 -3.77 9.71
CA ALA A 196 0.83 -4.43 8.42
C ALA A 196 1.41 -5.86 8.37
N LEU A 197 2.34 -6.16 9.28
CA LEU A 197 2.93 -7.45 9.60
C LEU A 197 3.32 -8.34 8.39
N PRO A 198 4.14 -7.84 7.45
CA PRO A 198 4.72 -8.70 6.42
C PRO A 198 5.56 -9.81 7.06
N LEU A 199 5.56 -11.00 6.44
CA LEU A 199 6.20 -12.18 6.99
C LEU A 199 7.73 -12.05 6.94
N GLU A 200 8.25 -11.56 5.81
CA GLU A 200 9.57 -10.93 5.76
C GLU A 200 9.46 -9.53 6.41
N THR A 201 10.29 -9.26 7.40
CA THR A 201 10.43 -7.94 8.04
C THR A 201 11.13 -6.93 7.11
N ARG A 202 11.49 -5.73 7.59
CA ARG A 202 12.36 -4.82 6.82
C ARG A 202 13.81 -5.31 6.86
N GLY A 203 14.60 -4.91 5.86
CA GLY A 203 16.02 -5.23 5.82
C GLY A 203 16.73 -4.53 4.67
N ALA A 204 18.03 -4.37 4.80
CA ALA A 204 18.91 -3.75 3.82
C ALA A 204 20.28 -4.43 3.77
N VAL A 205 20.88 -4.51 2.58
CA VAL A 205 22.30 -4.82 2.39
C VAL A 205 22.92 -3.73 1.54
N ALA A 206 23.87 -2.99 2.11
CA ALA A 206 24.53 -1.87 1.45
C ALA A 206 26.02 -2.16 1.22
N GLN A 207 26.56 -1.74 0.08
CA GLN A 207 27.99 -1.74 -0.20
C GLN A 207 28.38 -0.53 -1.07
N TRP A 208 29.61 -0.04 -0.92
CA TRP A 208 30.21 0.88 -1.89
C TRP A 208 30.97 0.08 -2.93
N ASP A 209 30.56 0.14 -4.20
CA ASP A 209 31.37 -0.34 -5.31
C ASP A 209 32.35 0.76 -5.73
N ALA A 210 33.62 0.58 -5.37
CA ALA A 210 34.69 1.52 -5.68
C ALA A 210 35.09 1.54 -7.17
N ARG A 211 34.58 0.62 -8.00
CA ARG A 211 34.86 0.59 -9.45
C ARG A 211 33.86 1.42 -10.24
N GLU A 212 32.60 1.37 -9.82
CA GLU A 212 31.49 2.14 -10.40
C GLU A 212 31.26 3.48 -9.67
N GLU A 213 32.02 3.76 -8.62
CA GLU A 213 31.86 4.90 -7.70
C GLU A 213 30.41 5.03 -7.18
N GLN A 214 29.82 3.89 -6.78
CA GLN A 214 28.38 3.79 -6.53
C GLN A 214 28.05 3.02 -5.24
N LEU A 215 27.16 3.60 -4.43
CA LEU A 215 26.48 2.91 -3.34
C LEU A 215 25.41 1.98 -3.93
N VAL A 216 25.59 0.67 -3.76
CA VAL A 216 24.58 -0.34 -4.09
C VAL A 216 23.84 -0.71 -2.81
N LEU A 217 22.54 -0.39 -2.77
CA LEU A 217 21.63 -0.67 -1.66
C LEU A 217 20.56 -1.67 -2.09
N HIS A 218 20.71 -2.92 -1.65
CA HIS A 218 19.62 -3.90 -1.70
C HIS A 218 18.67 -3.64 -0.54
N THR A 219 17.37 -3.47 -0.79
CA THR A 219 16.35 -3.25 0.26
C THR A 219 15.00 -3.77 -0.19
N CYS A 220 14.20 -4.27 0.76
CA CYS A 220 12.84 -4.74 0.52
C CYS A 220 11.85 -3.55 0.49
N THR A 221 12.02 -2.64 -0.46
CA THR A 221 11.18 -1.43 -0.60
C THR A 221 10.18 -1.52 -1.75
N GLN A 222 8.96 -1.02 -1.52
CA GLN A 222 7.94 -0.85 -2.56
C GLN A 222 8.17 0.40 -3.42
N THR A 223 9.13 1.26 -3.07
CA THR A 223 9.35 2.61 -3.66
C THR A 223 10.84 2.89 -3.91
N PRO A 224 11.57 2.04 -4.67
CA PRO A 224 13.05 2.09 -4.74
C PRO A 224 13.66 3.42 -5.18
N HIS A 225 13.03 4.13 -6.12
CA HIS A 225 13.50 5.46 -6.53
C HIS A 225 13.34 6.51 -5.44
N GLN A 226 12.34 6.39 -4.54
CA GLN A 226 12.19 7.28 -3.39
C GLN A 226 13.29 7.02 -2.36
N VAL A 227 13.62 5.75 -2.11
CA VAL A 227 14.77 5.37 -1.27
C VAL A 227 16.05 5.93 -1.85
N ARG A 228 16.28 5.81 -3.18
CA ARG A 228 17.46 6.40 -3.85
C ARG A 228 17.56 7.90 -3.64
N THR A 229 16.49 8.65 -3.95
CA THR A 229 16.46 10.11 -3.81
C THR A 229 16.67 10.56 -2.36
N VAL A 230 16.13 9.86 -1.36
CA VAL A 230 16.34 10.20 0.06
C VAL A 230 17.72 9.78 0.56
N ALA A 231 18.21 8.60 0.18
CA ALA A 231 19.56 8.14 0.52
C ALA A 231 20.64 9.10 0.00
N SER A 232 20.54 9.53 -1.26
CA SER A 232 21.39 10.58 -1.84
C SER A 232 21.43 11.84 -0.96
N ARG A 233 20.26 12.36 -0.55
CA ARG A 233 20.16 13.56 0.28
C ARG A 233 20.73 13.37 1.69
N CYS A 234 20.38 12.28 2.37
CA CYS A 234 20.81 11.99 3.74
C CYS A 234 22.32 11.70 3.83
N LEU A 235 22.88 11.02 2.82
CA LEU A 235 24.30 10.65 2.73
C LEU A 235 25.15 11.71 2.01
N ARG A 236 24.53 12.78 1.49
CA ARG A 236 25.15 13.86 0.70
C ARG A 236 25.90 13.37 -0.55
N LEU A 237 25.38 12.30 -1.17
CA LEU A 237 25.87 11.74 -2.43
C LEU A 237 25.07 12.31 -3.62
N ASP A 238 25.69 12.40 -4.79
CA ASP A 238 24.98 12.57 -6.06
C ASP A 238 23.98 11.40 -6.25
N GLU A 239 22.77 11.67 -6.74
CA GLU A 239 21.76 10.62 -6.92
C GLU A 239 22.20 9.55 -7.93
N ARG A 240 23.09 9.86 -8.87
CA ARG A 240 23.70 8.86 -9.79
C ARG A 240 24.67 7.91 -9.08
N ALA A 241 25.23 8.32 -7.94
CA ALA A 241 26.13 7.52 -7.12
C ALA A 241 25.37 6.62 -6.13
N VAL A 242 24.04 6.51 -6.26
CA VAL A 242 23.20 5.63 -5.44
C VAL A 242 22.33 4.76 -6.34
N ARG A 243 22.41 3.45 -6.17
CA ARG A 243 21.57 2.46 -6.85
C ARG A 243 20.80 1.65 -5.83
N VAL A 244 19.48 1.55 -6.02
CA VAL A 244 18.61 0.72 -5.18
C VAL A 244 18.14 -0.49 -5.97
N ILE A 245 18.26 -1.67 -5.35
CA ILE A 245 17.89 -2.95 -5.96
C ILE A 245 16.92 -3.70 -5.04
N VAL A 246 15.69 -3.88 -5.49
CA VAL A 246 14.69 -4.71 -4.79
C VAL A 246 14.78 -6.14 -5.32
N PRO A 247 15.11 -7.14 -4.48
CA PRO A 247 15.11 -8.54 -4.88
C PRO A 247 13.68 -9.12 -4.73
N ASP A 248 13.48 -10.40 -4.40
CA ASP A 248 12.16 -10.85 -3.95
C ASP A 248 11.79 -10.17 -2.62
N MET A 249 10.47 -10.01 -2.39
CA MET A 249 9.95 -9.37 -1.19
C MET A 249 8.80 -10.19 -0.60
N GLY A 250 8.92 -10.57 0.67
CA GLY A 250 7.97 -11.39 1.42
C GLY A 250 6.76 -10.61 1.95
N GLY A 251 6.14 -9.83 1.06
CA GLY A 251 5.06 -8.89 1.35
C GLY A 251 5.55 -7.55 1.89
N GLY A 252 4.70 -6.53 1.74
CA GLY A 252 4.99 -5.17 2.22
C GLY A 252 3.76 -4.36 2.63
N PHE A 253 2.63 -4.54 1.93
CA PHE A 253 1.30 -4.07 2.34
C PHE A 253 1.14 -2.55 2.61
N GLY A 254 2.14 -1.75 2.23
CA GLY A 254 2.26 -0.31 2.47
C GLY A 254 3.31 0.06 3.53
N LEU A 255 3.63 -0.82 4.48
CA LEU A 255 4.68 -0.58 5.48
C LEU A 255 6.05 -0.41 4.82
N LYS A 256 6.30 -1.15 3.73
CA LYS A 256 7.52 -1.06 2.92
C LYS A 256 7.43 0.00 1.81
N CYS A 257 6.41 0.87 1.75
CA CYS A 257 6.34 1.95 0.74
C CYS A 257 6.84 3.33 1.24
N VAL A 258 7.35 3.39 2.46
CA VAL A 258 8.02 4.57 3.04
C VAL A 258 9.53 4.34 3.14
N VAL A 259 10.31 5.42 3.13
CA VAL A 259 11.76 5.34 3.33
C VAL A 259 12.06 5.10 4.81
N GLY A 260 12.80 4.03 5.10
CA GLY A 260 13.21 3.65 6.45
C GLY A 260 14.42 4.45 6.93
N ARG A 261 14.58 4.59 8.25
CA ARG A 261 15.79 5.20 8.84
C ARG A 261 16.96 4.22 8.77
N GLU A 262 16.66 2.98 9.11
CA GLU A 262 17.63 1.91 9.27
C GLU A 262 18.35 1.54 7.97
N GLU A 263 17.68 1.60 6.81
CA GLU A 263 18.33 1.40 5.50
C GLU A 263 19.34 2.51 5.17
N ILE A 264 19.06 3.76 5.56
CA ILE A 264 19.99 4.89 5.39
C ILE A 264 21.19 4.77 6.35
N ALA A 265 20.96 4.40 7.61
CA ALA A 265 22.04 4.15 8.58
C ALA A 265 22.93 2.96 8.18
N THR A 266 22.34 1.91 7.59
CA THR A 266 23.07 0.75 7.06
C THR A 266 23.97 1.16 5.90
N ALA A 267 23.46 1.97 4.97
CA ALA A 267 24.25 2.55 3.88
C ALA A 267 25.39 3.46 4.37
N ALA A 268 25.12 4.30 5.37
CA ALA A 268 26.13 5.14 6.01
C ALA A 268 27.26 4.32 6.65
N ALA A 269 26.92 3.25 7.37
CA ALA A 269 27.92 2.35 7.97
C ALA A 269 28.78 1.65 6.90
N ALA A 270 28.17 1.20 5.79
CA ALA A 270 28.89 0.57 4.68
C ALA A 270 29.90 1.53 4.02
N LEU A 271 29.47 2.77 3.75
CA LEU A 271 30.35 3.85 3.26
C LEU A 271 31.49 4.13 4.24
N ARG A 272 31.17 4.29 5.54
CA ARG A 272 32.14 4.65 6.59
C ARG A 272 33.21 3.60 6.84
N LEU A 273 32.89 2.32 6.58
CA LEU A 273 33.75 1.16 6.79
C LEU A 273 34.42 0.63 5.52
N GLY A 274 33.97 1.04 4.33
CA GLY A 274 34.44 0.49 3.05
C GLY A 274 34.14 -1.00 2.88
N ARG A 275 33.06 -1.50 3.49
CA ARG A 275 32.69 -2.93 3.54
C ARG A 275 31.18 -3.10 3.40
N PRO A 276 30.69 -4.24 2.86
CA PRO A 276 29.25 -4.50 2.84
C PRO A 276 28.68 -4.60 4.26
N VAL A 277 27.47 -4.08 4.47
CA VAL A 277 26.75 -4.14 5.75
C VAL A 277 25.31 -4.59 5.50
N LYS A 278 24.89 -5.65 6.19
CA LYS A 278 23.53 -6.20 6.23
C LYS A 278 22.84 -5.79 7.53
N TRP A 279 21.60 -5.33 7.44
CA TRP A 279 20.67 -5.18 8.56
C TRP A 279 19.38 -5.93 8.24
N ILE A 280 18.86 -6.68 9.21
CA ILE A 280 17.56 -7.37 9.13
C ILE A 280 16.78 -7.02 10.41
N GLU A 281 15.58 -6.48 10.25
CA GLU A 281 14.68 -6.15 11.35
C GLU A 281 14.14 -7.44 12.01
N ASP A 282 14.21 -7.54 13.34
CA ASP A 282 13.61 -8.67 14.06
C ASP A 282 12.07 -8.48 14.23
N ARG A 283 11.36 -9.49 14.73
CA ARG A 283 9.90 -9.37 14.88
C ARG A 283 9.49 -8.42 16.02
N LYS A 284 10.31 -8.24 17.05
CA LYS A 284 10.06 -7.34 18.19
C LYS A 284 10.11 -5.87 17.74
N ASP A 285 11.15 -5.50 17.00
CA ASP A 285 11.30 -4.21 16.34
C ASP A 285 10.20 -3.97 15.32
N ALA A 286 9.93 -4.96 14.46
CA ALA A 286 8.86 -4.89 13.48
C ALA A 286 7.51 -4.56 14.13
N LEU A 287 7.23 -5.07 15.33
CA LEU A 287 6.00 -4.82 16.09
C LEU A 287 5.98 -3.49 16.85
N SER A 288 7.12 -3.00 17.34
CA SER A 288 7.18 -1.90 18.32
C SER A 288 7.86 -0.62 17.84
N ALA A 289 8.88 -0.74 16.98
CA ALA A 289 9.80 0.34 16.59
C ALA A 289 9.70 0.74 15.11
N SER A 290 9.11 -0.13 14.30
CA SER A 290 8.85 0.01 12.86
C SER A 290 7.76 1.05 12.54
N PHE A 291 7.22 1.01 11.33
CA PHE A 291 6.03 1.81 11.01
C PHE A 291 4.73 1.09 11.35
N LEU A 292 3.80 1.79 12.00
CA LEU A 292 2.46 1.29 12.34
C LEU A 292 1.38 2.04 11.52
N ALA A 293 0.09 1.79 11.76
CA ALA A 293 -0.97 2.43 10.99
C ALA A 293 -2.30 2.52 11.77
N ARG A 294 -3.29 3.22 11.20
CA ARG A 294 -4.73 3.09 11.53
C ARG A 294 -5.17 3.46 12.95
N GLU A 295 -4.37 4.14 13.75
CA GLU A 295 -4.88 4.70 15.02
C GLU A 295 -5.69 5.97 14.73
N GLN A 296 -7.01 5.85 14.71
CA GLN A 296 -7.92 6.89 14.20
C GLN A 296 -9.20 6.94 15.03
N HIS A 297 -9.78 8.13 15.14
CA HIS A 297 -11.04 8.40 15.79
C HIS A 297 -11.90 9.29 14.89
N TYR A 298 -13.16 8.88 14.71
CA TYR A 298 -14.18 9.56 13.94
C TYR A 298 -15.35 9.88 14.87
N THR A 299 -15.62 11.17 15.07
CA THR A 299 -16.89 11.66 15.62
C THR A 299 -17.71 12.16 14.44
N ALA A 300 -18.76 11.45 14.06
CA ALA A 300 -19.54 11.78 12.86
C ALA A 300 -21.05 11.71 13.10
N ARG A 301 -21.80 12.57 12.41
CA ARG A 301 -23.27 12.57 12.37
C ARG A 301 -23.76 12.64 10.93
N ALA A 302 -24.91 12.02 10.67
CA ALA A 302 -25.59 12.09 9.39
C ALA A 302 -27.09 12.35 9.59
N ALA A 303 -27.61 13.25 8.77
CA ALA A 303 -29.02 13.65 8.70
C ALA A 303 -29.73 12.85 7.60
N PHE A 304 -30.97 12.44 7.85
CA PHE A 304 -31.80 11.65 6.94
C PHE A 304 -33.24 12.21 6.89
N ASP A 305 -33.89 12.08 5.72
CA ASP A 305 -35.34 12.29 5.58
C ASP A 305 -36.14 11.10 6.14
N THR A 306 -37.48 11.20 6.13
CA THR A 306 -38.38 10.12 6.57
C THR A 306 -38.31 8.87 5.68
N ASP A 307 -37.86 9.02 4.43
CA ASP A 307 -37.60 7.91 3.51
C ASP A 307 -36.20 7.29 3.73
N GLY A 308 -35.38 7.84 4.62
CA GLY A 308 -34.01 7.39 4.85
C GLY A 308 -33.03 7.76 3.75
N ARG A 309 -33.27 8.82 2.96
CA ARG A 309 -32.25 9.45 2.11
C ARG A 309 -31.36 10.37 2.94
N ILE A 310 -30.06 10.40 2.65
CA ILE A 310 -29.08 11.27 3.31
C ILE A 310 -29.32 12.73 2.89
N LEU A 311 -29.44 13.60 3.89
CA LEU A 311 -29.54 15.06 3.74
C LEU A 311 -28.22 15.77 4.04
N GLY A 312 -27.38 15.21 4.91
CA GLY A 312 -26.11 15.81 5.28
C GLY A 312 -25.19 14.88 6.05
N LEU A 313 -23.88 15.11 5.94
CA LEU A 313 -22.83 14.41 6.67
C LEU A 313 -21.89 15.44 7.33
N ASP A 314 -21.58 15.26 8.61
CA ASP A 314 -20.71 16.16 9.37
C ASP A 314 -19.78 15.33 10.25
N ALA A 315 -18.46 15.55 10.14
CA ALA A 315 -17.46 14.68 10.77
C ALA A 315 -16.22 15.43 11.28
N ASP A 316 -15.73 15.03 12.45
CA ASP A 316 -14.38 15.33 12.91
C ASP A 316 -13.56 14.02 12.94
N VAL A 317 -12.36 14.08 12.35
CA VAL A 317 -11.47 12.93 12.17
C VAL A 317 -10.10 13.27 12.77
N VAL A 318 -9.70 12.53 13.80
CA VAL A 318 -8.38 12.61 14.43
C VAL A 318 -7.60 11.34 14.13
N CYS A 319 -6.37 11.50 13.61
CA CYS A 319 -5.46 10.39 13.32
C CYS A 319 -4.18 10.54 14.14
N ASP A 320 -3.83 9.53 14.94
CA ASP A 320 -2.57 9.47 15.69
C ASP A 320 -1.46 8.93 14.80
N MET A 321 -0.65 9.85 14.28
CA MET A 321 0.39 9.54 13.33
C MET A 321 1.71 9.13 13.98
N GLY A 322 1.77 9.08 15.32
CA GLY A 322 2.98 8.84 16.09
C GLY A 322 3.95 10.03 16.04
N ALA A 323 5.22 9.77 16.32
CA ALA A 323 6.21 10.82 16.57
C ALA A 323 6.69 11.56 15.31
N TYR A 324 6.46 11.09 14.09
CA TYR A 324 6.99 11.73 12.87
C TYR A 324 6.13 11.50 11.63
N SER A 325 6.24 12.41 10.67
CA SER A 325 5.74 12.22 9.30
C SER A 325 6.61 11.22 8.53
N CYS A 326 6.01 10.17 7.95
CA CYS A 326 6.73 9.27 7.04
C CYS A 326 6.95 9.89 5.65
N TYR A 327 8.03 9.50 4.96
CA TYR A 327 8.32 9.95 3.60
C TYR A 327 7.91 8.88 2.57
N PRO A 328 7.26 9.22 1.43
CA PRO A 328 6.90 10.57 0.98
C PRO A 328 5.52 11.05 1.46
N PHE A 329 4.72 10.19 2.10
CA PHE A 329 3.27 10.39 2.24
C PHE A 329 2.83 11.39 3.32
N THR A 330 3.70 11.73 4.26
CA THR A 330 3.47 12.64 5.41
C THR A 330 2.45 12.14 6.44
N ALA A 331 2.38 12.81 7.59
CA ALA A 331 1.29 12.63 8.57
C ALA A 331 -0.11 12.94 8.01
N GLY A 332 -0.23 13.62 6.85
CA GLY A 332 -1.52 13.89 6.21
C GLY A 332 -2.16 12.68 5.52
N ILE A 333 -1.45 11.57 5.33
CA ILE A 333 -1.91 10.48 4.46
C ILE A 333 -3.22 9.79 4.93
N GLU A 334 -3.45 9.72 6.24
CA GLU A 334 -4.68 9.21 6.83
C GLU A 334 -5.78 10.29 6.81
N PRO A 335 -5.70 11.43 7.56
CA PRO A 335 -6.83 12.35 7.68
C PRO A 335 -7.22 13.02 6.35
N LEU A 336 -6.28 13.34 5.46
CA LEU A 336 -6.61 13.93 4.16
C LEU A 336 -7.28 12.93 3.21
N MET A 337 -7.06 11.62 3.38
CA MET A 337 -7.82 10.60 2.65
C MET A 337 -9.22 10.44 3.26
N ALA A 338 -9.31 10.36 4.58
CA ALA A 338 -10.58 10.27 5.30
C ALA A 338 -11.51 11.42 4.89
N SER A 339 -11.08 12.66 5.07
CA SER A 339 -11.87 13.85 4.74
C SER A 339 -12.22 13.97 3.24
N ALA A 340 -11.40 13.47 2.32
CA ALA A 340 -11.69 13.55 0.89
C ALA A 340 -12.65 12.45 0.39
N GLU A 341 -12.67 11.28 1.01
CA GLU A 341 -13.31 10.08 0.44
C GLU A 341 -14.43 9.49 1.32
N MET A 342 -14.70 10.06 2.50
CA MET A 342 -15.73 9.57 3.45
C MET A 342 -17.17 9.44 2.90
N PRO A 343 -17.68 10.30 1.99
CA PRO A 343 -19.01 10.08 1.37
C PRO A 343 -19.16 8.72 0.66
N GLY A 344 -18.04 8.11 0.24
CA GLY A 344 -17.98 6.73 -0.22
C GLY A 344 -18.80 6.46 -1.48
N VAL A 345 -19.78 5.56 -1.37
CA VAL A 345 -20.66 5.16 -2.49
C VAL A 345 -22.02 5.85 -2.49
N TYR A 346 -22.22 6.82 -1.58
CA TYR A 346 -23.53 7.38 -1.30
C TYR A 346 -23.72 8.78 -1.90
N LYS A 347 -24.96 9.06 -2.32
CA LYS A 347 -25.41 10.38 -2.76
C LYS A 347 -25.57 11.30 -1.55
N VAL A 348 -24.47 11.95 -1.15
CA VAL A 348 -24.43 12.90 -0.02
C VAL A 348 -24.53 14.34 -0.58
N PRO A 349 -25.62 15.09 -0.31
CA PRO A 349 -25.80 16.42 -0.91
C PRO A 349 -25.11 17.56 -0.14
N ALA A 350 -24.99 17.46 1.18
CA ALA A 350 -24.26 18.42 2.02
C ALA A 350 -23.19 17.71 2.87
N TYR A 351 -21.99 18.28 2.96
CA TYR A 351 -20.88 17.69 3.69
C TYR A 351 -20.07 18.74 4.44
N ARG A 352 -19.59 18.39 5.64
CA ARG A 352 -18.57 19.14 6.39
C ARG A 352 -17.63 18.14 7.04
N VAL A 353 -16.33 18.44 7.00
CA VAL A 353 -15.35 17.62 7.71
C VAL A 353 -14.16 18.42 8.20
N ARG A 354 -13.63 18.06 9.37
CA ARG A 354 -12.31 18.48 9.85
C ARG A 354 -11.41 17.26 9.99
N GLY A 355 -10.26 17.28 9.31
CA GLY A 355 -9.25 16.22 9.37
C GLY A 355 -8.00 16.69 10.10
N ARG A 356 -7.60 15.98 11.16
CA ARG A 356 -6.45 16.29 12.01
C ARG A 356 -5.45 15.14 12.09
N ALA A 357 -4.17 15.44 11.90
CA ALA A 357 -3.06 14.53 12.24
C ALA A 357 -2.40 15.02 13.53
N ILE A 358 -2.44 14.21 14.58
CA ILE A 358 -1.72 14.51 15.83
C ILE A 358 -0.38 13.76 15.89
N THR A 359 0.57 14.32 16.65
CA THR A 359 1.82 13.68 17.01
C THR A 359 1.78 13.18 18.45
N THR A 360 2.23 11.95 18.68
CA THR A 360 2.30 11.32 20.00
C THR A 360 3.63 10.60 20.18
N ASN A 361 3.95 10.15 21.40
CA ASN A 361 5.19 9.47 21.71
C ASN A 361 5.18 7.97 21.35
N LYS A 362 4.75 7.67 20.13
CA LYS A 362 4.66 6.33 19.52
C LYS A 362 5.46 6.28 18.22
N ALA A 363 5.80 5.10 17.73
CA ALA A 363 6.47 4.93 16.45
C ALA A 363 5.70 5.62 15.29
N PRO A 364 6.36 6.14 14.24
CA PRO A 364 5.67 6.81 13.14
C PRO A 364 4.70 5.87 12.41
N THR A 365 3.71 6.45 11.74
CA THR A 365 2.77 5.70 10.91
C THR A 365 3.20 5.64 9.45
N ALA A 366 2.84 4.55 8.77
CA ALA A 366 2.96 4.37 7.32
C ALA A 366 1.63 3.89 6.73
N PRO A 367 1.43 3.98 5.41
CA PRO A 367 0.26 3.39 4.76
C PRO A 367 0.12 1.89 5.08
N TYR A 368 -1.09 1.44 5.41
CA TYR A 368 -1.42 0.02 5.44
C TYR A 368 -2.67 -0.23 4.61
N ARG A 369 -2.59 -1.11 3.60
CA ARG A 369 -3.61 -1.49 2.60
C ARG A 369 -4.96 -0.79 2.75
N GLY A 370 -5.20 0.23 1.93
CA GLY A 370 -6.41 1.06 1.94
C GLY A 370 -6.32 2.32 2.79
N VAL A 371 -5.32 2.46 3.68
CA VAL A 371 -5.09 3.67 4.51
C VAL A 371 -6.39 4.01 5.27
N SER A 372 -6.91 5.24 5.34
CA SER A 372 -8.12 5.53 6.11
C SER A 372 -9.39 4.85 5.59
N ARG A 373 -9.39 4.23 4.40
CA ARG A 373 -10.59 3.67 3.77
C ARG A 373 -11.37 2.67 4.63
N PRO A 374 -10.78 1.58 5.17
CA PRO A 374 -11.52 0.71 6.10
C PRO A 374 -12.10 1.44 7.32
N SER A 375 -11.45 2.51 7.81
CA SER A 375 -11.91 3.26 8.99
C SER A 375 -13.07 4.19 8.65
N TYR A 376 -12.98 4.99 7.59
CA TYR A 376 -14.07 5.88 7.18
C TYR A 376 -15.26 5.09 6.60
N VAL A 377 -15.02 3.97 5.90
CA VAL A 377 -16.08 3.06 5.46
C VAL A 377 -16.77 2.45 6.68
N MET A 378 -16.02 2.03 7.71
CA MET A 378 -16.64 1.57 8.96
C MET A 378 -17.49 2.67 9.61
N ALA A 379 -17.03 3.91 9.65
CA ALA A 379 -17.83 5.03 10.18
C ALA A 379 -19.12 5.27 9.37
N MET A 380 -19.02 5.33 8.04
CA MET A 380 -20.18 5.54 7.16
C MET A 380 -21.18 4.37 7.24
N GLU A 381 -20.71 3.12 7.19
CA GLU A 381 -21.58 1.95 7.33
C GLU A 381 -22.21 1.84 8.72
N ARG A 382 -21.58 2.38 9.77
CA ARG A 382 -22.20 2.48 11.10
C ARG A 382 -23.26 3.58 11.17
N LEU A 383 -23.13 4.68 10.43
CA LEU A 383 -24.19 5.67 10.27
C LEU A 383 -25.41 5.07 9.55
N MET A 384 -25.20 4.41 8.40
CA MET A 384 -26.27 3.72 7.66
C MET A 384 -27.00 2.67 8.51
N GLU A 385 -26.26 1.90 9.31
CA GLU A 385 -26.82 0.88 10.20
C GLU A 385 -27.58 1.43 11.42
N ARG A 386 -27.21 2.63 11.91
CA ARG A 386 -27.98 3.31 12.96
C ARG A 386 -29.26 3.92 12.37
N ALA A 387 -29.15 4.62 11.24
CA ALA A 387 -30.30 5.22 10.56
C ALA A 387 -31.34 4.15 10.12
N ALA A 388 -30.89 2.99 9.64
CA ALA A 388 -31.77 1.86 9.35
C ALA A 388 -32.65 1.46 10.56
N ARG A 389 -32.08 1.43 11.77
CA ARG A 389 -32.80 1.02 12.98
C ARG A 389 -33.76 2.09 13.46
N GLU A 390 -33.32 3.35 13.44
CA GLU A 390 -34.14 4.50 13.86
C GLU A 390 -35.38 4.65 12.96
N LEU A 391 -35.17 4.59 11.65
CA LEU A 391 -36.22 4.68 10.63
C LEU A 391 -36.96 3.34 10.38
N ARG A 392 -36.60 2.27 11.09
CA ARG A 392 -37.17 0.91 10.97
C ARG A 392 -37.11 0.33 9.55
N LEU A 393 -36.08 0.68 8.78
CA LEU A 393 -35.79 0.17 7.45
C LEU A 393 -34.87 -1.06 7.52
N ALA A 394 -34.95 -1.93 6.51
CA ALA A 394 -33.97 -3.00 6.37
C ALA A 394 -32.56 -2.40 6.08
N PRO A 395 -31.46 -2.96 6.62
CA PRO A 395 -30.11 -2.39 6.42
C PRO A 395 -29.66 -2.32 4.95
N VAL A 396 -30.17 -3.23 4.12
CA VAL A 396 -29.99 -3.23 2.66
C VAL A 396 -30.81 -2.14 1.97
N GLU A 397 -32.02 -1.86 2.46
CA GLU A 397 -32.98 -0.96 1.83
C GLU A 397 -32.55 0.50 1.97
N ILE A 398 -32.10 0.92 3.17
CA ILE A 398 -31.54 2.27 3.32
C ILE A 398 -30.32 2.50 2.42
N ARG A 399 -29.54 1.45 2.12
CA ARG A 399 -28.40 1.54 1.20
C ARG A 399 -28.86 1.69 -0.24
N ARG A 400 -29.84 0.89 -0.69
CA ARG A 400 -30.46 1.02 -2.04
C ARG A 400 -30.94 2.45 -2.32
N ARG A 401 -31.56 3.10 -1.33
CA ARG A 401 -32.06 4.48 -1.45
C ARG A 401 -30.96 5.55 -1.62
N ASN A 402 -29.72 5.23 -1.25
CA ASN A 402 -28.63 6.20 -1.16
C ASN A 402 -27.43 5.91 -2.05
N VAL A 403 -27.22 4.69 -2.53
CA VAL A 403 -26.07 4.39 -3.41
C VAL A 403 -26.13 5.19 -4.72
N ILE A 404 -24.97 5.54 -5.25
CA ILE A 404 -24.84 6.16 -6.57
C ILE A 404 -25.26 5.13 -7.64
N THR A 405 -26.21 5.53 -8.49
CA THR A 405 -26.80 4.71 -9.58
C THR A 405 -26.55 5.30 -10.96
N ASP A 406 -26.24 6.59 -11.02
CA ASP A 406 -26.15 7.38 -12.24
C ASP A 406 -24.69 7.74 -12.44
N PHE A 407 -24.12 7.51 -13.62
CA PHE A 407 -22.68 7.70 -13.86
C PHE A 407 -22.42 8.42 -15.20
N PRO A 408 -21.41 9.31 -15.29
CA PRO A 408 -20.53 9.74 -14.20
C PRO A 408 -21.26 10.62 -13.18
N TYR A 409 -20.97 10.43 -11.89
CA TYR A 409 -21.51 11.23 -10.79
C TYR A 409 -20.39 12.05 -10.16
N THR A 410 -20.59 13.35 -9.94
CA THR A 410 -19.67 14.16 -9.15
C THR A 410 -20.29 14.40 -7.78
N GLY A 411 -19.65 13.89 -6.73
CA GLY A 411 -20.10 14.08 -5.35
C GLY A 411 -19.73 15.45 -4.79
N VAL A 412 -20.34 15.81 -3.65
CA VAL A 412 -20.02 17.03 -2.86
C VAL A 412 -18.54 17.17 -2.48
N ASN A 413 -17.79 16.08 -2.49
CA ASN A 413 -16.33 16.04 -2.30
C ASN A 413 -15.52 16.38 -3.57
N ASN A 414 -16.16 16.82 -4.66
CA ASN A 414 -15.55 17.08 -5.97
C ASN A 414 -14.80 15.88 -6.58
N ILE A 415 -15.19 14.65 -6.20
CA ILE A 415 -14.73 13.42 -6.84
C ILE A 415 -15.79 13.00 -7.86
N THR A 416 -15.37 12.84 -9.12
CA THR A 416 -16.18 12.20 -10.16
C THR A 416 -15.97 10.69 -10.12
N TYR A 417 -17.05 9.96 -9.88
CA TYR A 417 -17.12 8.50 -9.86
C TYR A 417 -17.34 7.99 -11.29
N ASP A 418 -16.53 7.02 -11.69
CA ASP A 418 -16.63 6.29 -12.95
C ASP A 418 -17.77 5.25 -12.89
N PRO A 419 -18.27 4.74 -14.05
CA PRO A 419 -19.36 3.76 -14.09
C PRO A 419 -19.14 2.56 -13.16
N GLY A 420 -19.92 2.52 -12.09
CA GLY A 420 -19.90 1.47 -11.07
C GLY A 420 -21.16 0.61 -11.06
N SER A 421 -21.09 -0.53 -10.37
CA SER A 421 -22.20 -1.49 -10.23
C SER A 421 -22.65 -1.61 -8.77
N TYR A 422 -22.81 -0.46 -8.09
CA TYR A 422 -22.97 -0.42 -6.63
C TYR A 422 -24.29 -1.06 -6.17
N LEU A 423 -25.39 -0.79 -6.88
CA LEU A 423 -26.70 -1.37 -6.60
C LEU A 423 -26.71 -2.88 -6.91
N GLU A 424 -26.18 -3.26 -8.08
CA GLU A 424 -26.12 -4.65 -8.53
C GLU A 424 -25.25 -5.52 -7.61
N SER A 425 -24.16 -4.95 -7.08
CA SER A 425 -23.28 -5.60 -6.10
C SER A 425 -23.98 -5.81 -4.76
N LEU A 426 -24.76 -4.83 -4.29
CA LEU A 426 -25.57 -4.95 -3.07
C LEU A 426 -26.68 -6.00 -3.23
N ASP A 427 -27.39 -5.99 -4.36
CA ASP A 427 -28.46 -6.95 -4.67
C ASP A 427 -27.93 -8.38 -4.86
N LEU A 428 -26.76 -8.54 -5.48
CA LEU A 428 -26.06 -9.82 -5.57
C LEU A 428 -25.62 -10.32 -4.18
N CYS A 429 -25.10 -9.43 -3.33
CA CYS A 429 -24.67 -9.75 -1.97
C CYS A 429 -25.83 -10.22 -1.10
N GLU A 430 -26.93 -9.46 -1.04
CA GLU A 430 -28.12 -9.87 -0.27
C GLU A 430 -28.69 -11.20 -0.79
N ARG A 431 -28.80 -11.36 -2.12
CA ARG A 431 -29.30 -12.61 -2.71
C ARG A 431 -28.45 -13.81 -2.30
N ALA A 432 -27.11 -13.71 -2.40
CA ALA A 432 -26.21 -14.78 -1.99
C ALA A 432 -26.31 -15.11 -0.49
N VAL A 433 -26.51 -14.11 0.37
CA VAL A 433 -26.73 -14.30 1.82
C VAL A 433 -28.06 -15.01 2.10
N ARG A 434 -29.12 -14.67 1.34
CA ARG A 434 -30.45 -15.32 1.43
C ARG A 434 -30.42 -16.76 0.91
N GLU A 435 -29.86 -17.00 -0.26
CA GLU A 435 -29.74 -18.34 -0.87
C GLU A 435 -28.91 -19.30 0.00
N ALA A 436 -27.95 -18.78 0.79
CA ALA A 436 -27.19 -19.55 1.77
C ALA A 436 -27.92 -19.81 3.11
N GLY A 437 -29.17 -19.35 3.27
CA GLY A 437 -30.02 -19.61 4.44
C GLY A 437 -29.61 -18.86 5.72
N TRP A 438 -28.85 -17.75 5.62
CA TRP A 438 -28.35 -17.05 6.81
C TRP A 438 -29.43 -16.35 7.64
N TYR A 439 -30.50 -15.86 7.00
CA TYR A 439 -31.62 -15.23 7.70
C TYR A 439 -32.44 -16.23 8.51
N ASP A 440 -32.68 -17.43 7.97
CA ASP A 440 -33.40 -18.50 8.68
C ASP A 440 -32.59 -18.96 9.90
N ARG A 441 -31.28 -19.20 9.71
CA ARG A 441 -30.33 -19.50 10.82
C ARG A 441 -30.30 -18.41 11.89
N GLN A 442 -30.43 -17.15 11.50
CA GLN A 442 -30.50 -16.03 12.45
C GLN A 442 -31.78 -16.07 13.29
N ALA A 443 -32.93 -16.39 12.68
CA ALA A 443 -34.19 -16.59 13.38
C ALA A 443 -34.16 -17.80 14.33
N GLU A 444 -33.67 -18.96 13.86
CA GLU A 444 -33.45 -20.17 14.67
C GLU A 444 -32.55 -19.88 15.87
N ALA A 445 -31.38 -19.27 15.63
CA ALA A 445 -30.45 -18.91 16.69
C ALA A 445 -31.09 -17.98 17.73
N THR A 446 -31.91 -17.01 17.29
CA THR A 446 -32.61 -16.08 18.17
C THR A 446 -33.64 -16.79 19.05
N ALA A 447 -34.39 -17.76 18.50
CA ALA A 447 -35.34 -18.58 19.26
C ALA A 447 -34.64 -19.45 20.33
N GLU A 448 -33.40 -19.87 20.08
CA GLU A 448 -32.55 -20.59 21.03
C GLU A 448 -31.80 -19.68 22.03
N GLY A 449 -31.97 -18.36 21.96
CA GLY A 449 -31.23 -17.40 22.81
C GLY A 449 -29.76 -17.18 22.40
N ARG A 450 -29.38 -17.57 21.18
CA ARG A 450 -28.10 -17.27 20.53
C ARG A 450 -28.23 -16.02 19.65
N HIS A 451 -27.11 -15.42 19.28
CA HIS A 451 -27.08 -14.23 18.42
C HIS A 451 -26.22 -14.47 17.18
N ILE A 452 -26.80 -14.23 16.00
CA ILE A 452 -26.10 -14.17 14.71
C ILE A 452 -26.27 -12.76 14.15
N GLY A 453 -25.17 -12.12 13.76
CA GLY A 453 -25.16 -10.83 13.09
C GLY A 453 -24.92 -10.99 11.59
N ILE A 454 -25.78 -10.37 10.77
CA ILE A 454 -25.55 -10.21 9.33
C ILE A 454 -25.19 -8.73 9.12
N GLY A 455 -23.98 -8.48 8.60
CA GLY A 455 -23.47 -7.13 8.37
C GLY A 455 -23.20 -6.88 6.89
N TYR A 456 -23.69 -5.74 6.39
CA TYR A 456 -23.41 -5.27 5.03
C TYR A 456 -22.35 -4.16 5.08
N SER A 457 -21.51 -4.09 4.04
CA SER A 457 -20.56 -3.02 3.83
C SER A 457 -20.50 -2.68 2.35
N CYS A 458 -20.99 -1.49 1.98
CA CYS A 458 -20.86 -0.97 0.62
C CYS A 458 -19.68 0.02 0.57
N PHE A 459 -18.79 -0.13 -0.40
CA PHE A 459 -17.62 0.74 -0.56
C PHE A 459 -17.18 0.82 -2.02
N SER A 460 -16.47 1.89 -2.34
CA SER A 460 -15.71 2.07 -3.58
C SER A 460 -14.25 2.26 -3.21
N GLU A 461 -13.33 1.83 -4.08
CA GLU A 461 -11.91 2.14 -3.95
C GLU A 461 -11.47 3.03 -5.11
N ARG A 462 -11.02 4.25 -4.80
CA ARG A 462 -10.22 5.06 -5.73
C ARG A 462 -8.87 4.34 -5.90
N THR A 463 -8.77 3.50 -6.93
CA THR A 463 -7.50 2.86 -7.33
C THR A 463 -6.68 3.78 -8.22
N GLY A 464 -5.44 3.42 -8.53
CA GLY A 464 -4.73 4.01 -9.68
C GLY A 464 -4.49 5.53 -9.58
N TYR A 465 -4.30 6.07 -8.36
CA TYR A 465 -4.15 7.51 -8.14
C TYR A 465 -3.14 8.13 -9.12
N GLY A 466 -3.68 8.94 -10.04
CA GLY A 466 -2.92 9.75 -10.98
C GLY A 466 -2.43 11.05 -10.37
N SER A 467 -1.60 11.79 -11.11
CA SER A 467 -0.93 13.00 -10.57
C SER A 467 -1.91 14.09 -10.13
N ALA A 468 -3.07 14.22 -10.78
CA ALA A 468 -4.14 15.12 -10.33
C ALA A 468 -4.63 14.80 -8.90
N ALA A 469 -4.73 13.52 -8.53
CA ALA A 469 -5.22 13.09 -7.23
C ALA A 469 -4.20 13.35 -6.10
N PHE A 470 -2.91 13.26 -6.40
CA PHE A 470 -1.85 13.62 -5.45
C PHE A 470 -1.60 15.13 -5.38
N ALA A 471 -1.77 15.85 -6.49
CA ALA A 471 -1.76 17.32 -6.51
C ALA A 471 -2.95 17.92 -5.73
N GLN A 472 -4.14 17.30 -5.77
CA GLN A 472 -5.29 17.65 -4.90
C GLN A 472 -4.94 17.58 -3.41
N ARG A 473 -4.07 16.63 -3.00
CA ARG A 473 -3.58 16.51 -1.61
C ARG A 473 -2.50 17.53 -1.26
N LYS A 474 -2.04 18.33 -2.23
CA LYS A 474 -0.92 19.29 -2.10
C LYS A 474 0.39 18.62 -1.70
N MET A 475 0.70 17.44 -2.23
CA MET A 475 2.04 16.86 -2.06
C MET A 475 3.07 17.69 -2.83
N GLU A 476 4.23 17.99 -2.23
CA GLU A 476 5.34 18.67 -2.93
C GLU A 476 5.97 17.74 -3.98
N VAL A 477 6.16 16.48 -3.60
CA VAL A 477 6.55 15.38 -4.48
C VAL A 477 5.28 14.70 -4.98
N VAL A 478 4.93 14.87 -6.25
CA VAL A 478 3.65 14.41 -6.84
C VAL A 478 3.81 13.08 -7.60
N PRO A 479 3.52 11.92 -6.99
CA PRO A 479 3.39 10.66 -7.73
C PRO A 479 2.21 10.68 -8.70
N GLY A 480 2.14 9.69 -9.59
CA GLY A 480 0.89 9.40 -10.33
C GLY A 480 1.01 8.99 -11.79
N PHE A 481 2.21 8.93 -12.36
CA PHE A 481 2.46 8.27 -13.65
C PHE A 481 3.31 7.00 -13.43
N ASP A 482 3.43 6.14 -14.43
CA ASP A 482 4.47 5.11 -14.48
C ASP A 482 5.11 5.12 -15.86
N LEU A 483 6.41 4.84 -15.90
CA LEU A 483 7.15 4.63 -17.13
C LEU A 483 7.36 3.13 -17.32
N ALA A 484 7.32 2.70 -18.59
CA ALA A 484 7.58 1.33 -18.99
C ALA A 484 8.31 1.31 -20.34
N GLU A 485 9.36 0.50 -20.44
CA GLU A 485 10.05 0.20 -21.69
C GLU A 485 9.69 -1.22 -22.12
N VAL A 486 9.49 -1.44 -23.43
CA VAL A 486 9.26 -2.76 -24.02
C VAL A 486 10.21 -2.91 -25.19
N ARG A 487 11.19 -3.81 -25.05
CA ARG A 487 12.26 -4.02 -26.01
C ARG A 487 12.23 -5.45 -26.54
N MET A 488 12.13 -5.61 -27.85
CA MET A 488 12.28 -6.90 -28.52
C MET A 488 13.73 -7.09 -28.97
N ASP A 489 14.28 -8.29 -28.77
CA ASP A 489 15.57 -8.71 -29.32
C ASP A 489 15.41 -9.46 -30.65
N THR A 490 16.53 -9.84 -31.28
CA THR A 490 16.55 -10.48 -32.60
C THR A 490 15.93 -11.88 -32.63
N SER A 491 15.68 -12.52 -31.48
CA SER A 491 14.94 -13.81 -31.40
C SER A 491 13.41 -13.62 -31.33
N GLY A 492 12.96 -12.36 -31.26
CA GLY A 492 11.57 -12.00 -31.00
C GLY A 492 11.15 -12.21 -29.53
N ALA A 493 12.09 -12.46 -28.61
CA ALA A 493 11.82 -12.37 -27.18
C ALA A 493 11.75 -10.89 -26.75
N VAL A 494 10.97 -10.63 -25.70
CA VAL A 494 10.61 -9.26 -25.27
C VAL A 494 10.98 -9.06 -23.82
N THR A 495 11.81 -8.06 -23.55
CA THR A 495 12.10 -7.56 -22.21
C THR A 495 11.23 -6.35 -21.90
N VAL A 496 10.63 -6.33 -20.71
CA VAL A 496 9.78 -5.26 -20.19
C VAL A 496 10.42 -4.69 -18.93
N THR A 497 10.56 -3.38 -18.84
CA THR A 497 10.88 -2.67 -17.60
C THR A 497 9.69 -1.83 -17.18
N THR A 498 9.52 -1.58 -15.88
CA THR A 498 8.44 -0.75 -15.36
C THR A 498 8.82 -0.12 -14.03
N GLY A 499 8.36 1.11 -13.80
CA GLY A 499 8.53 1.81 -12.53
C GLY A 499 7.81 1.22 -11.32
N THR A 500 7.02 0.15 -11.49
CA THR A 500 6.35 -0.59 -10.41
C THR A 500 7.22 -1.76 -9.91
N VAL A 501 6.96 -2.26 -8.70
CA VAL A 501 7.71 -3.39 -8.11
C VAL A 501 6.80 -4.44 -7.48
N SER A 502 7.07 -5.72 -7.75
CA SER A 502 6.31 -6.85 -7.22
C SER A 502 6.69 -7.15 -5.77
N HIS A 503 5.72 -7.51 -4.94
CA HIS A 503 5.90 -7.99 -3.57
C HIS A 503 4.79 -8.99 -3.22
N GLY A 504 4.60 -9.97 -4.11
CA GLY A 504 3.62 -11.06 -4.02
C GLY A 504 2.42 -10.98 -4.97
N GLN A 505 2.14 -9.81 -5.56
CA GLN A 505 0.98 -9.56 -6.45
C GLN A 505 1.21 -9.86 -7.94
N SER A 506 2.20 -10.70 -8.25
CA SER A 506 2.33 -11.38 -9.56
C SER A 506 2.45 -10.48 -10.80
N HIS A 507 3.24 -9.40 -10.71
CA HIS A 507 3.54 -8.56 -11.88
C HIS A 507 4.23 -9.34 -13.02
N GLU A 508 5.20 -10.21 -12.71
CA GLU A 508 5.95 -11.03 -13.69
C GLU A 508 5.04 -11.87 -14.60
N THR A 509 3.88 -12.25 -14.07
CA THR A 509 2.85 -13.00 -14.77
C THR A 509 1.84 -12.06 -15.44
N THR A 510 1.21 -11.17 -14.68
CA THR A 510 0.09 -10.32 -15.16
C THR A 510 0.50 -9.29 -16.20
N MET A 511 1.68 -8.66 -16.05
CA MET A 511 2.19 -7.72 -17.06
C MET A 511 2.69 -8.45 -18.31
N ALA A 512 3.17 -9.69 -18.17
CA ALA A 512 3.54 -10.51 -19.31
C ALA A 512 2.30 -10.92 -20.14
N GLN A 513 1.16 -11.21 -19.50
CA GLN A 513 -0.11 -11.45 -20.21
C GLN A 513 -0.53 -10.24 -21.07
N ILE A 514 -0.40 -9.01 -20.55
CA ILE A 514 -0.69 -7.77 -21.29
C ILE A 514 0.17 -7.65 -22.55
N VAL A 515 1.49 -7.87 -22.44
CA VAL A 515 2.41 -7.74 -23.58
C VAL A 515 2.22 -8.86 -24.59
N ALA A 516 2.03 -10.10 -24.11
CA ALA A 516 1.79 -11.27 -24.95
C ALA A 516 0.51 -11.10 -25.79
N ASP A 517 -0.59 -10.61 -25.21
CA ASP A 517 -1.81 -10.27 -25.95
C ASP A 517 -1.62 -9.11 -26.92
N THR A 518 -0.90 -8.06 -26.51
CA THR A 518 -0.70 -6.85 -27.33
C THR A 518 0.16 -7.11 -28.56
N LEU A 519 1.11 -8.05 -28.47
CA LEU A 519 2.05 -8.41 -29.54
C LEU A 519 1.73 -9.76 -30.22
N ALA A 520 0.70 -10.48 -29.77
CA ALA A 520 0.38 -11.85 -30.18
C ALA A 520 1.56 -12.84 -30.04
N LEU A 521 2.23 -12.81 -28.89
CA LEU A 521 3.37 -13.66 -28.54
C LEU A 521 2.99 -14.75 -27.52
N ASP A 522 3.81 -15.80 -27.43
CA ASP A 522 3.78 -16.71 -26.28
C ASP A 522 4.18 -15.95 -25.00
N LEU A 523 3.48 -16.20 -23.89
CA LEU A 523 3.77 -15.67 -22.56
C LEU A 523 5.23 -15.95 -22.13
N ALA A 524 5.79 -17.10 -22.53
CA ALA A 524 7.16 -17.48 -22.25
C ALA A 524 8.20 -16.56 -22.91
N LYS A 525 7.87 -15.92 -24.05
CA LYS A 525 8.76 -14.97 -24.74
C LYS A 525 8.88 -13.60 -24.05
N VAL A 526 8.02 -13.28 -23.09
CA VAL A 526 8.05 -11.99 -22.39
C VAL A 526 8.78 -12.12 -21.05
N LYS A 527 9.74 -11.24 -20.72
CA LYS A 527 10.41 -11.19 -19.41
C LYS A 527 10.25 -9.82 -18.79
N LEU A 528 9.90 -9.77 -17.50
CA LEU A 528 9.76 -8.53 -16.74
C LEU A 528 11.01 -8.28 -15.88
N HIS A 529 11.44 -7.03 -15.80
CA HIS A 529 12.43 -6.54 -14.85
C HIS A 529 11.85 -5.37 -14.03
N GLN A 530 12.02 -5.46 -12.71
CA GLN A 530 11.52 -4.52 -11.71
C GLN A 530 12.59 -4.32 -10.62
N GLY A 531 12.45 -3.28 -9.81
CA GLY A 531 13.22 -3.11 -8.57
C GLY A 531 14.62 -2.51 -8.68
N ASP A 532 15.25 -2.44 -9.85
CA ASP A 532 16.62 -1.94 -10.05
C ASP A 532 16.64 -0.53 -10.68
N THR A 533 17.04 0.50 -9.91
CA THR A 533 16.96 1.91 -10.32
C THR A 533 17.83 2.32 -11.50
N ASP A 534 18.77 1.46 -11.89
CA ASP A 534 19.71 1.74 -12.98
C ASP A 534 19.29 1.07 -14.29
N ARG A 535 18.32 0.15 -14.20
CA ARG A 535 17.75 -0.58 -15.35
C ARG A 535 16.34 -0.11 -15.71
N ILE A 536 15.79 0.84 -14.96
CA ILE A 536 14.39 1.25 -15.00
C ILE A 536 14.33 2.77 -15.02
N THR A 537 13.59 3.35 -15.98
CA THR A 537 13.29 4.78 -15.96
C THR A 537 12.42 5.13 -14.76
N TYR A 538 12.69 6.26 -14.10
CA TYR A 538 12.17 6.63 -12.78
C TYR A 538 10.72 6.20 -12.52
N GLY A 539 10.54 5.46 -11.43
CA GLY A 539 9.28 4.79 -11.08
C GLY A 539 8.83 5.05 -9.66
N TRP A 540 7.54 5.35 -9.49
CA TRP A 540 6.98 5.60 -8.17
C TRP A 540 6.79 4.34 -7.33
N GLY A 541 6.86 3.14 -7.93
CA GLY A 541 6.69 1.88 -7.22
C GLY A 541 5.24 1.46 -7.04
N THR A 542 4.99 0.57 -6.08
CA THR A 542 3.68 -0.07 -5.87
C THR A 542 3.02 0.36 -4.57
N PHE A 543 1.90 1.08 -4.69
CA PHE A 543 0.99 1.41 -3.60
C PHE A 543 -0.39 1.78 -4.18
N ALA A 544 -1.39 2.04 -3.31
CA ALA A 544 -2.72 2.54 -3.69
C ALA A 544 -3.38 1.80 -4.89
N SER A 545 -3.23 0.47 -4.94
CA SER A 545 -3.76 -0.41 -5.98
C SER A 545 -3.39 0.01 -7.43
N ARG A 546 -2.28 0.73 -7.62
CA ARG A 546 -1.98 1.43 -8.89
C ARG A 546 -1.34 0.59 -10.00
N SER A 547 -0.70 -0.54 -9.66
CA SER A 547 0.27 -1.16 -10.56
C SER A 547 -0.30 -1.70 -11.86
N ILE A 548 -1.54 -2.21 -11.86
CA ILE A 548 -2.20 -2.67 -13.09
C ILE A 548 -2.89 -1.52 -13.83
N ALA A 549 -3.50 -0.58 -13.09
CA ALA A 549 -4.23 0.56 -13.65
C ALA A 549 -3.29 1.57 -14.35
N VAL A 550 -2.16 1.91 -13.73
CA VAL A 550 -1.17 2.87 -14.24
C VAL A 550 -0.02 2.12 -14.93
N GLY A 551 0.74 1.31 -14.19
CA GLY A 551 1.87 0.53 -14.74
C GLY A 551 1.48 -0.44 -15.86
N GLY A 552 0.41 -1.22 -15.67
CA GLY A 552 -0.13 -2.12 -16.70
C GLY A 552 -0.61 -1.38 -17.96
N SER A 553 -1.21 -0.20 -17.80
CA SER A 553 -1.55 0.69 -18.92
C SER A 553 -0.31 1.22 -19.64
N ALA A 554 0.73 1.64 -18.91
CA ALA A 554 2.00 2.07 -19.49
C ALA A 554 2.67 0.93 -20.29
N VAL A 555 2.70 -0.28 -19.73
CA VAL A 555 3.18 -1.50 -20.40
C VAL A 555 2.39 -1.79 -21.68
N ARG A 556 1.04 -1.71 -21.64
CA ARG A 556 0.19 -1.88 -22.83
C ARG A 556 0.48 -0.85 -23.91
N LEU A 557 0.64 0.42 -23.54
CA LEU A 557 0.95 1.51 -24.48
C LEU A 557 2.35 1.36 -25.10
N ALA A 558 3.35 0.97 -24.32
CA ALA A 558 4.71 0.70 -24.81
C ALA A 558 4.75 -0.52 -25.75
N ALA A 559 4.07 -1.62 -25.40
CA ALA A 559 3.92 -2.77 -26.27
C ALA A 559 3.14 -2.43 -27.55
N GLY A 560 2.10 -1.58 -27.47
CA GLY A 560 1.36 -1.09 -28.64
C GLY A 560 2.27 -0.35 -29.64
N LYS A 561 3.10 0.59 -29.15
CA LYS A 561 4.08 1.32 -29.97
C LYS A 561 5.10 0.39 -30.65
N LEU A 562 5.59 -0.62 -29.94
CA LEU A 562 6.46 -1.65 -30.52
C LEU A 562 5.72 -2.44 -31.61
N GLY A 563 4.48 -2.86 -31.36
CA GLY A 563 3.62 -3.53 -32.34
C GLY A 563 3.36 -2.71 -33.60
N ASP A 564 3.21 -1.38 -33.48
CA ASP A 564 3.09 -0.49 -34.64
C ASP A 564 4.38 -0.40 -35.46
N LYS A 565 5.55 -0.37 -34.80
CA LYS A 565 6.85 -0.42 -35.49
C LYS A 565 7.04 -1.76 -36.23
N LEU A 566 6.70 -2.88 -35.59
CA LEU A 566 6.76 -4.21 -36.21
C LEU A 566 5.81 -4.33 -37.41
N ARG A 567 4.58 -3.80 -37.31
CA ARG A 567 3.63 -3.72 -38.43
C ARG A 567 4.16 -2.87 -39.58
N ALA A 568 4.84 -1.75 -39.30
CA ALA A 568 5.42 -0.91 -40.34
C ALA A 568 6.57 -1.60 -41.08
N ILE A 569 7.44 -2.32 -40.36
CA ILE A 569 8.52 -3.13 -40.96
C ILE A 569 7.91 -4.26 -41.82
N ALA A 570 7.00 -5.06 -41.27
CA ALA A 570 6.37 -6.16 -42.03
C ALA A 570 5.60 -5.67 -43.27
N ALA A 571 4.98 -4.49 -43.22
CA ALA A 571 4.32 -3.89 -44.39
C ALA A 571 5.32 -3.55 -45.50
N ALA A 572 6.50 -3.02 -45.16
CA ALA A 572 7.57 -2.74 -46.12
C ALA A 572 8.17 -4.03 -46.71
N GLU A 573 8.52 -5.00 -45.88
CA GLU A 573 9.08 -6.30 -46.29
C GLU A 573 8.13 -7.10 -47.22
N TRP A 574 6.81 -7.00 -47.00
CA TRP A 574 5.81 -7.68 -47.81
C TRP A 574 5.26 -6.85 -48.97
N GLY A 575 5.73 -5.60 -49.16
CA GLY A 575 5.26 -4.72 -50.23
C GLY A 575 3.78 -4.33 -50.12
N ILE A 576 3.17 -4.39 -48.92
CA ILE A 576 1.76 -4.09 -48.70
C ILE A 576 1.55 -2.71 -48.06
N PRO A 577 0.45 -2.00 -48.37
CA PRO A 577 0.13 -0.74 -47.69
C PRO A 577 -0.01 -0.94 -46.18
N ARG A 578 0.54 -0.01 -45.39
CA ARG A 578 0.33 0.03 -43.93
C ARG A 578 -1.17 0.21 -43.64
N ARG A 579 -1.87 -0.86 -43.32
CA ARG A 579 -3.18 -0.80 -42.65
C ARG A 579 -2.96 -0.30 -41.23
N THR A 580 -3.05 1.01 -41.04
CA THR A 580 -3.06 1.65 -39.73
C THR A 580 -4.34 1.23 -38.99
N PRO A 581 -4.29 0.51 -37.86
CA PRO A 581 -5.47 0.32 -37.05
C PRO A 581 -5.80 1.65 -36.36
N ASN A 582 -6.97 2.23 -36.65
CA ASN A 582 -7.44 3.42 -35.96
C ASN A 582 -7.64 3.12 -34.46
N TRP A 583 -6.66 3.53 -33.64
CA TRP A 583 -6.80 3.61 -32.19
C TRP A 583 -7.50 4.92 -31.81
N THR A 584 -8.78 5.05 -32.18
CA THR A 584 -9.68 6.01 -31.53
C THR A 584 -10.04 5.45 -30.14
N GLY A 585 -9.88 6.28 -29.11
CA GLY A 585 -9.97 5.83 -27.71
C GLY A 585 -11.34 5.30 -27.29
N ALA A 586 -11.35 4.57 -26.17
CA ALA A 586 -12.56 4.10 -25.46
C ALA A 586 -13.55 3.29 -26.31
N GLY A 587 -13.14 2.08 -26.74
CA GLY A 587 -14.03 1.12 -27.38
C GLY A 587 -13.45 -0.29 -27.41
N SER A 588 -14.33 -1.29 -27.46
CA SER A 588 -13.98 -2.71 -27.56
C SER A 588 -13.00 -2.99 -28.72
N VAL A 589 -12.01 -3.85 -28.49
CA VAL A 589 -11.18 -4.41 -29.56
C VAL A 589 -12.07 -5.24 -30.50
N GLY A 590 -12.47 -4.63 -31.61
CA GLY A 590 -13.08 -5.34 -32.74
C GLY A 590 -12.09 -6.36 -33.31
N ALA A 591 -12.62 -7.47 -33.82
CA ALA A 591 -11.83 -8.64 -34.21
C ALA A 591 -10.66 -8.28 -35.14
N THR A 592 -9.45 -8.64 -34.71
CA THR A 592 -8.24 -8.50 -35.53
C THR A 592 -8.31 -9.41 -36.75
N THR A 593 -8.20 -8.82 -37.94
CA THR A 593 -7.98 -9.59 -39.16
C THR A 593 -6.56 -10.19 -39.13
N ARG A 594 -6.40 -11.39 -38.58
CA ARG A 594 -5.20 -12.21 -38.83
C ARG A 594 -5.18 -12.52 -40.33
N MET A 595 -4.08 -12.18 -41.02
CA MET A 595 -3.87 -12.66 -42.38
C MET A 595 -3.67 -14.18 -42.33
N SER A 596 -4.58 -14.92 -42.96
CA SER A 596 -4.49 -16.37 -43.10
C SER A 596 -3.29 -16.74 -43.96
N HIS A 597 -2.39 -17.58 -43.45
CA HIS A 597 -1.44 -18.29 -44.30
C HIS A 597 -2.20 -19.28 -45.20
N SER A 598 -2.00 -19.20 -46.51
CA SER A 598 -2.36 -20.28 -47.43
C SER A 598 -1.18 -21.26 -47.49
N PRO A 599 -1.39 -22.59 -47.29
CA PRO A 599 -0.30 -23.55 -47.24
C PRO A 599 0.10 -24.06 -48.64
N THR A 600 0.29 -23.15 -49.61
CA THR A 600 0.69 -23.49 -50.99
C THR A 600 1.51 -22.36 -51.64
N SER A 601 2.76 -22.19 -51.23
CA SER A 601 3.81 -21.70 -52.12
C SER A 601 5.16 -22.29 -51.72
N THR A 602 5.81 -22.94 -52.69
CA THR A 602 7.16 -23.51 -52.54
C THR A 602 8.20 -22.39 -52.63
N TRP A 603 9.09 -22.33 -51.65
CA TRP A 603 10.21 -21.37 -51.63
C TRP A 603 11.27 -21.73 -52.68
N PRO A 604 11.71 -20.78 -53.53
CA PRO A 604 12.98 -20.90 -54.24
C PRO A 604 14.16 -20.72 -53.27
N ALA A 605 15.23 -21.49 -53.44
CA ALA A 605 16.45 -21.33 -52.67
C ALA A 605 17.20 -20.02 -53.06
N PRO A 606 17.92 -19.37 -52.13
CA PRO A 606 18.65 -18.14 -52.43
C PRO A 606 19.94 -18.43 -53.24
N PRO A 607 20.31 -17.58 -54.22
CA PRO A 607 21.61 -17.66 -54.86
C PRO A 607 22.74 -17.21 -53.92
N THR A 608 23.90 -17.83 -54.05
CA THR A 608 25.08 -17.64 -53.21
C THR A 608 25.88 -16.39 -53.55
N SER A 609 26.34 -15.70 -52.49
CA SER A 609 27.59 -14.89 -52.40
C SER A 609 27.92 -13.84 -53.47
N HIS A 610 28.14 -12.59 -53.03
CA HIS A 610 29.48 -11.99 -53.01
C HIS A 610 29.55 -10.78 -52.03
N PRO A 611 30.73 -10.45 -51.46
CA PRO A 611 30.87 -9.46 -50.38
C PRO A 611 31.48 -8.12 -50.85
N ILE A 612 30.99 -6.97 -50.34
CA ILE A 612 31.67 -5.67 -50.51
C ILE A 612 31.67 -4.84 -49.21
N CYS A 613 32.80 -4.18 -48.97
CA CYS A 613 33.24 -3.43 -47.79
C CYS A 613 32.40 -2.21 -47.36
N CYS A 614 32.54 -1.85 -46.08
CA CYS A 614 32.39 -0.48 -45.59
C CYS A 614 33.35 0.50 -46.30
N PRO A 615 33.02 1.80 -46.27
CA PRO A 615 34.00 2.75 -45.75
C PRO A 615 33.44 3.65 -44.63
N ARG A 616 34.34 4.08 -43.73
CA ARG A 616 34.10 5.18 -42.78
C ARG A 616 34.30 6.52 -43.48
N THR A 617 33.47 7.52 -43.19
CA THR A 617 33.89 8.94 -43.20
C THR A 617 33.15 9.73 -42.13
N SER A 618 33.85 10.72 -41.58
CA SER A 618 33.43 11.60 -40.47
C SER A 618 33.10 13.01 -40.96
N SER A 619 32.17 13.70 -40.30
CA SER A 619 32.23 15.17 -40.15
C SER A 619 31.38 15.67 -38.97
N ARG A 620 31.90 16.69 -38.27
CA ARG A 620 31.18 17.50 -37.27
C ARG A 620 30.50 18.69 -37.96
N ALA A 621 29.36 19.15 -37.43
CA ALA A 621 28.99 20.56 -37.45
C ALA A 621 27.95 20.86 -36.34
N SER A 622 28.04 22.04 -35.73
CA SER A 622 27.15 22.57 -34.68
C SER A 622 26.53 23.92 -35.15
N PRO A 623 25.56 24.54 -34.44
CA PRO A 623 24.50 25.36 -35.07
C PRO A 623 24.67 26.89 -34.92
N PRO A 624 23.77 27.69 -35.53
CA PRO A 624 23.54 29.10 -35.22
C PRO A 624 22.05 29.35 -34.79
N PRO A 625 21.56 30.60 -34.53
CA PRO A 625 21.21 31.06 -33.17
C PRO A 625 19.74 31.56 -33.01
N PRO A 626 19.31 32.08 -31.84
CA PRO A 626 17.88 32.34 -31.55
C PRO A 626 17.40 33.77 -31.88
N SER A 627 16.09 33.94 -32.00
CA SER A 627 15.39 35.25 -32.11
C SER A 627 14.30 35.42 -31.05
N SER A 628 14.28 36.58 -30.40
CA SER A 628 13.29 37.01 -29.40
C SER A 628 12.16 37.84 -30.02
N THR A 629 10.94 37.77 -29.48
CA THR A 629 10.19 38.91 -28.86
C THR A 629 8.69 38.62 -28.62
N SER A 630 8.29 38.77 -27.34
CA SER A 630 7.05 39.38 -26.78
C SER A 630 5.60 39.07 -27.23
N THR A 631 4.70 39.39 -26.26
CA THR A 631 3.28 39.81 -26.37
C THR A 631 2.14 38.79 -26.50
N THR A 632 1.65 38.37 -25.32
CA THR A 632 0.27 38.59 -24.83
C THR A 632 -0.92 38.51 -25.81
N THR A 633 -1.75 37.47 -25.66
CA THR A 633 -3.22 37.61 -25.58
C THR A 633 -3.88 36.32 -25.07
N ALA A 634 -4.94 36.45 -24.28
CA ALA A 634 -5.86 35.36 -23.95
C ALA A 634 -7.04 35.34 -24.93
N PRO A 635 -7.75 34.21 -25.04
CA PRO A 635 -9.21 34.30 -25.18
C PRO A 635 -9.99 33.36 -24.25
N SER A 636 -11.18 33.84 -23.90
CA SER A 636 -12.20 33.16 -23.08
C SER A 636 -13.00 32.10 -23.88
N PRO A 637 -13.88 31.30 -23.25
CA PRO A 637 -14.31 29.99 -23.77
C PRO A 637 -15.43 30.04 -24.82
N MET A 638 -15.55 28.95 -25.60
CA MET A 638 -16.69 28.71 -26.50
C MET A 638 -17.66 27.62 -25.95
N PRO A 639 -18.95 27.66 -26.36
CA PRO A 639 -20.05 26.97 -25.68
C PRO A 639 -20.27 25.51 -26.12
N PRO A 640 -21.07 24.72 -25.36
CA PRO A 640 -21.34 23.32 -25.69
C PRO A 640 -22.39 23.19 -26.80
N THR A 641 -22.04 22.47 -27.88
CA THR A 641 -23.02 21.97 -28.87
C THR A 641 -23.42 20.54 -28.54
N GLY A 642 -24.63 20.35 -28.02
CA GLY A 642 -25.19 19.02 -27.78
C GLY A 642 -25.60 18.34 -29.09
N TRP A 643 -25.31 17.04 -29.20
CA TRP A 643 -25.86 16.17 -30.24
C TRP A 643 -26.53 14.97 -29.57
N TRP A 644 -27.86 14.96 -29.63
CA TRP A 644 -28.68 13.85 -29.17
C TRP A 644 -28.63 12.70 -30.19
N TRP A 645 -28.44 11.48 -29.71
CA TRP A 645 -28.85 10.27 -30.43
C TRP A 645 -29.62 9.37 -29.49
N SER A 646 -30.92 9.25 -29.74
CA SER A 646 -31.80 8.28 -29.08
C SER A 646 -31.52 6.88 -29.63
N CYS A 647 -31.40 5.90 -28.74
CA CYS A 647 -31.40 4.49 -29.10
C CYS A 647 -32.28 3.71 -28.11
N THR A 648 -33.57 3.70 -28.41
CA THR A 648 -34.54 2.79 -27.81
C THR A 648 -34.16 1.34 -28.15
N ARG A 649 -33.92 0.51 -27.13
CA ARG A 649 -33.93 -0.95 -27.26
C ARG A 649 -34.85 -1.57 -26.22
N ALA A 650 -35.96 -2.14 -26.70
CA ALA A 650 -36.88 -2.95 -25.93
C ALA A 650 -36.21 -4.30 -25.51
N PRO A 651 -36.68 -4.96 -24.44
CA PRO A 651 -35.93 -6.04 -23.80
C PRO A 651 -36.06 -7.40 -24.52
N GLY A 652 -34.91 -8.00 -24.85
CA GLY A 652 -34.84 -9.36 -25.36
C GLY A 652 -35.01 -10.40 -24.25
N ARG A 653 -36.14 -11.12 -24.26
CA ARG A 653 -36.41 -12.26 -23.35
C ARG A 653 -35.36 -13.36 -23.52
N TRP A 654 -34.64 -13.70 -22.46
CA TRP A 654 -33.89 -14.96 -22.40
C TRP A 654 -34.84 -16.10 -21.99
N LYS A 655 -35.10 -17.03 -22.91
CA LYS A 655 -35.79 -18.29 -22.59
C LYS A 655 -34.76 -19.30 -22.07
N SER A 656 -35.06 -19.89 -20.93
CA SER A 656 -34.37 -21.07 -20.41
C SER A 656 -34.75 -22.33 -21.22
N SER A 657 -33.81 -23.24 -21.40
CA SER A 657 -34.04 -24.66 -21.70
C SER A 657 -32.77 -25.46 -21.36
N PRO A 658 -32.88 -26.65 -20.74
CA PRO A 658 -31.73 -27.36 -20.17
C PRO A 658 -31.11 -28.36 -21.16
N THR A 659 -29.87 -28.80 -20.91
CA THR A 659 -29.36 -30.10 -21.38
C THR A 659 -28.24 -30.61 -20.48
N SER A 660 -28.00 -31.91 -20.53
CA SER A 660 -27.51 -32.70 -19.40
C SER A 660 -26.02 -33.08 -19.45
N ALA A 661 -25.45 -33.15 -18.25
CA ALA A 661 -24.46 -34.12 -17.78
C ALA A 661 -23.25 -34.51 -18.67
N SER A 662 -22.05 -34.28 -18.12
CA SER A 662 -21.01 -35.32 -18.11
C SER A 662 -20.41 -35.43 -16.71
N ARG A 663 -20.50 -36.63 -16.12
CA ARG A 663 -19.78 -36.99 -14.89
C ARG A 663 -18.38 -37.47 -15.29
N THR A 664 -17.35 -37.00 -14.60
CA THR A 664 -16.04 -37.67 -14.57
C THR A 664 -15.49 -37.65 -13.15
N ALA A 665 -14.80 -38.72 -12.78
CA ALA A 665 -14.63 -39.13 -11.39
C ALA A 665 -13.60 -38.29 -10.59
N VAL A 666 -13.87 -38.13 -9.30
CA VAL A 666 -12.91 -37.66 -8.29
C VAL A 666 -12.40 -38.88 -7.51
N SER A 667 -11.07 -39.06 -7.48
CA SER A 667 -10.42 -40.12 -6.71
C SER A 667 -10.32 -39.75 -5.21
N PRO A 668 -10.67 -40.65 -4.26
CA PRO A 668 -10.64 -40.34 -2.84
C PRO A 668 -9.34 -40.81 -2.16
N SER A 669 -8.37 -39.91 -1.98
CA SER A 669 -7.21 -40.18 -1.11
C SER A 669 -6.69 -38.91 -0.41
N ILE A 670 -7.10 -38.73 0.85
CA ILE A 670 -6.34 -38.17 1.99
C ILE A 670 -7.28 -38.19 3.22
N ARG A 671 -7.21 -39.28 3.99
CA ARG A 671 -7.61 -39.37 5.40
C ARG A 671 -6.69 -40.40 6.07
N ARG A 672 -6.22 -40.08 7.28
CA ARG A 672 -5.16 -40.72 8.10
C ARG A 672 -3.76 -40.13 7.87
N TRP A 673 -3.31 -39.32 8.82
CA TRP A 673 -1.93 -39.20 9.29
C TRP A 673 -1.95 -38.38 10.59
N TRP A 674 -2.38 -38.99 11.71
CA TRP A 674 -2.25 -38.44 13.08
C TRP A 674 -2.49 -39.55 14.12
N ARG A 675 -1.42 -40.29 14.49
CA ARG A 675 -1.17 -41.04 15.75
C ARG A 675 -0.10 -42.11 15.53
N GLY A 676 0.83 -42.23 16.48
CA GLY A 676 1.96 -43.17 16.44
C GLY A 676 3.16 -42.59 15.67
N SER A 677 4.40 -42.61 16.18
CA SER A 677 4.92 -43.32 17.36
C SER A 677 6.03 -42.52 18.04
N ALA A 678 6.13 -42.64 19.37
CA ALA A 678 7.25 -42.13 20.15
C ALA A 678 8.05 -43.31 20.72
N GLY A 679 9.38 -43.18 20.74
CA GLY A 679 10.32 -44.10 21.39
C GLY A 679 11.65 -44.20 20.62
N ALA A 680 12.82 -44.32 21.28
CA ALA A 680 13.12 -44.13 22.71
C ALA A 680 14.64 -43.98 22.92
N ALA A 681 15.05 -43.08 23.82
CA ALA A 681 16.31 -43.08 24.60
C ALA A 681 16.31 -41.81 25.50
N SER A 682 15.99 -41.77 26.80
CA SER A 682 16.25 -42.62 27.98
C SER A 682 17.58 -42.36 28.70
N HIS A 683 17.56 -41.49 29.72
CA HIS A 683 18.23 -41.65 31.03
C HIS A 683 17.47 -40.76 32.04
N ARG A 684 16.81 -41.36 33.06
CA ARG A 684 17.23 -41.39 34.50
C ARG A 684 17.52 -40.00 35.09
N ALA A 685 17.03 -39.60 36.27
CA ALA A 685 16.01 -40.08 37.24
C ALA A 685 15.71 -38.86 38.19
N SER A 686 14.88 -38.83 39.24
CA SER A 686 14.14 -39.84 40.02
C SER A 686 13.09 -39.15 40.93
N ARG A 687 12.02 -39.89 41.33
CA ARG A 687 11.25 -39.78 42.61
C ARG A 687 10.60 -38.42 42.99
N GLY A 688 9.32 -38.33 43.34
CA GLY A 688 8.22 -39.31 43.31
C GLY A 688 7.15 -39.06 44.38
N ARG A 689 5.98 -39.72 44.21
CA ARG A 689 4.88 -39.93 45.20
C ARG A 689 4.11 -38.66 45.67
N SER A 690 2.79 -38.70 45.93
CA SER A 690 1.78 -39.76 45.70
C SER A 690 0.36 -39.23 45.99
N SER A 691 -0.66 -39.78 45.30
CA SER A 691 -2.02 -40.15 45.78
C SER A 691 -2.92 -39.16 46.57
N SER A 692 -4.26 -39.13 46.44
CA SER A 692 -5.21 -39.77 45.51
C SER A 692 -6.67 -39.42 45.88
N ARG A 693 -7.62 -39.57 44.93
CA ARG A 693 -9.07 -39.87 45.10
C ARG A 693 -9.96 -38.80 45.79
N SER A 694 -10.86 -38.06 45.12
CA SER A 694 -12.11 -38.45 44.39
C SER A 694 -13.35 -38.62 45.33
N PRO A 695 -14.62 -38.68 44.85
CA PRO A 695 -15.55 -37.53 44.99
C PRO A 695 -16.99 -37.88 45.48
N THR A 696 -17.86 -36.88 45.79
CA THR A 696 -19.34 -36.95 45.59
C THR A 696 -20.08 -35.61 45.79
N THR A 697 -21.16 -35.41 45.02
CA THR A 697 -22.27 -34.40 45.10
C THR A 697 -23.32 -34.78 46.20
N PRO A 698 -24.47 -34.08 46.48
CA PRO A 698 -25.29 -33.19 45.60
C PRO A 698 -26.16 -32.04 46.23
N ARG A 699 -26.97 -31.35 45.38
CA ARG A 699 -28.21 -30.53 45.65
C ARG A 699 -28.02 -29.31 46.62
N ALA A 700 -28.42 -28.06 46.40
CA ALA A 700 -29.66 -27.41 45.89
C ALA A 700 -29.56 -25.88 46.25
N SER A 701 -30.44 -24.90 45.94
CA SER A 701 -31.53 -24.71 44.95
C SER A 701 -32.03 -23.23 44.94
N ARG A 702 -32.58 -22.75 43.81
CA ARG A 702 -33.45 -21.54 43.62
C ARG A 702 -32.89 -20.12 43.92
N ARG A 703 -32.87 -19.33 42.82
CA ARG A 703 -32.95 -17.84 42.63
C ARG A 703 -33.90 -17.06 43.57
N PRO A 704 -33.98 -15.70 43.55
CA PRO A 704 -33.22 -14.65 42.80
C PRO A 704 -32.54 -13.66 43.83
N PRO A 705 -32.52 -12.29 43.78
CA PRO A 705 -32.78 -11.27 42.73
C PRO A 705 -31.83 -10.03 42.65
N ALA A 706 -32.17 -9.12 41.71
CA ALA A 706 -32.04 -7.65 41.73
C ALA A 706 -30.66 -6.92 41.87
N SER A 707 -30.07 -6.61 40.70
CA SER A 707 -29.65 -5.26 40.25
C SER A 707 -29.31 -4.15 41.28
N TRP A 708 -28.08 -3.61 41.23
CA TRP A 708 -27.80 -2.19 41.53
C TRP A 708 -26.75 -1.58 40.59
N THR A 709 -27.01 -0.34 40.18
CA THR A 709 -26.18 0.50 39.31
C THR A 709 -25.05 1.19 40.08
N THR A 710 -23.85 1.30 39.48
CA THR A 710 -22.68 1.97 40.08
C THR A 710 -22.45 3.38 39.52
N ARG A 711 -22.38 4.37 40.43
CA ARG A 711 -21.63 5.62 40.25
C ARG A 711 -21.05 6.06 41.60
N CYS A 712 -19.73 6.20 41.68
CA CYS A 712 -19.05 7.04 42.68
C CYS A 712 -17.63 7.41 42.17
N PRO A 713 -17.09 8.60 42.50
CA PRO A 713 -15.84 9.13 41.94
C PRO A 713 -14.58 8.71 42.74
N PRO A 714 -13.37 8.90 42.20
CA PRO A 714 -12.13 8.42 42.83
C PRO A 714 -11.56 9.39 43.88
N HIS A 715 -11.07 8.84 45.00
CA HIS A 715 -10.25 9.54 45.98
C HIS A 715 -8.78 9.08 45.91
N ARG A 716 -7.85 10.01 46.18
CA ARG A 716 -6.39 9.79 46.23
C ARG A 716 -5.97 8.76 47.30
N ARG A 717 -4.95 7.92 47.03
CA ARG A 717 -3.59 8.00 47.66
C ARG A 717 -2.65 6.78 47.39
N SER A 718 -1.37 7.13 47.14
CA SER A 718 -0.10 6.50 47.59
C SER A 718 0.31 5.03 47.32
N ARG A 719 1.37 4.91 46.48
CA ARG A 719 2.71 4.29 46.70
C ARG A 719 2.90 2.76 46.98
N ARG A 720 4.02 2.28 46.40
CA ARG A 720 4.72 0.98 46.53
C ARG A 720 4.02 -0.17 45.76
N TRP A 721 4.71 -0.99 44.96
CA TRP A 721 6.16 -1.06 44.62
C TRP A 721 6.42 -0.64 43.17
#